data_AF-A0A963ZFN4-F1
#
_entry.id   AF-A0A963ZFN4-F1
#
_cell.length_a   1.000
_cell.length_b   1.000
_cell.length_c   1.000
_cell.angle_alpha   90.00
_cell.angle_beta   90.00
_cell.angle_gamma   90.00
#
_symmetry.space_group_name_H-M   'P 1'
#
loop_
_entity.id
_entity.type
_entity.pdbx_description
1 polymer ?
#
loop_
_entity_poly.entity_id
_entity_poly.type
_entity_poly.pdbx_seq_one_letter_code
_entity_poly.pdbx_strand_id
1 'polypeptide(L)'
;MKFIPYILLFLCCSCSASQNYSLQQFEAISGELKDFALTQGEHPSLREELIIPIKLFENAENGYPYAYNPVHERRLYRSQNSLIDSLRLDDATSLEYYALTSERPPQASIARLLDILYTKNWQQILADINQLRLYLKKSALFSRLNYYNGFIGKYRQRFLKSSRETIQHLRELQAAERDQDIVHEIDSLFYTLSPEPRHSLDDFFARIDQVSQYDLKHFRLNHDSNTYAQIVEAIAKEKKVERVELMLKLLQDNLSVEMVPPLFQIIDDKRVVRTEFRWGYWSVHDDSITVEDEVVGMLQQIYRVGLTHPNDPQSRALRGFFPDRSAAYNSHWTPIWKNRWRERSATYRNWEEELYRTNIEALKNNPIITEDLLNSVARSRFFDRDGRSTWLHALPKVLDWNGNVGQATDTSYLKSSNGAIDTIYPGVFVGDFRSDLLPITLQPDELRYLMENCSNPLYLLGFLLGTGQPISSTIHVELLSRIIDQLPPDKVGEIILNKLLYEDLYDWYREDSTLQELLSYEKILSLLNNYRNVVEQRAAINTAWCSNLGLSRSSAAICLVESLRGGGGLREAAQHVFLNSDSICWEKTLESIFEKIEYDDLEGILELVVGDDFPYQSLMEKPLHSLAIPYNLSGANESESLSILQHRIQTLTPFEVYLSYVKAYDSTIVKKDGTLDYQRIYEILTHDYGVGFIENYYDYRVESIVKMLEYHFGTNLGFINSNRFLTSTEQVALADRIPAWKRFLEEKNLAKPIEGSLF
;
A
#
# COMPACT_ATOMS: atom_id res chain seq x y z
N MET A 1 -25.56 35.03 3.52
CA MET A 1 -25.72 33.76 2.79
C MET A 1 -24.97 33.76 1.45
N LYS A 2 -23.62 33.85 1.45
CA LYS A 2 -22.78 33.72 0.22
C LYS A 2 -21.38 33.13 0.53
N PHE A 3 -21.29 32.18 1.45
CA PHE A 3 -20.01 31.54 1.86
C PHE A 3 -20.05 30.00 1.94
N ILE A 4 -21.20 29.39 1.65
CA ILE A 4 -21.39 27.93 1.70
C ILE A 4 -20.58 27.17 0.60
N PRO A 5 -20.44 27.67 -0.65
CA PRO A 5 -19.74 26.92 -1.70
C PRO A 5 -18.25 26.64 -1.40
N TYR A 6 -17.55 27.57 -0.72
CA TYR A 6 -16.13 27.41 -0.41
C TYR A 6 -15.87 26.44 0.75
N ILE A 7 -16.80 26.33 1.70
CA ILE A 7 -16.70 25.34 2.79
C ILE A 7 -16.91 23.93 2.24
N LEU A 8 -17.89 23.74 1.33
CA LEU A 8 -18.09 22.47 0.63
C LEU A 8 -16.88 22.05 -0.21
N LEU A 9 -16.23 23.00 -0.89
CA LEU A 9 -15.01 22.71 -1.65
C LEU A 9 -13.84 22.27 -0.75
N PHE A 10 -13.73 22.83 0.46
CA PHE A 10 -12.68 22.49 1.43
C PHE A 10 -12.93 21.15 2.13
N LEU A 11 -14.20 20.79 2.35
CA LEU A 11 -14.61 19.48 2.88
C LEU A 11 -14.24 18.34 1.92
N CYS A 12 -14.39 18.54 0.60
CA CYS A 12 -13.92 17.58 -0.40
C CYS A 12 -12.39 17.38 -0.45
N CYS A 13 -11.60 18.29 0.14
CA CYS A 13 -10.14 18.23 0.13
C CYS A 13 -9.52 17.73 1.45
N SER A 14 -10.32 17.63 2.52
CA SER A 14 -9.84 17.25 3.86
C SER A 14 -10.32 15.86 4.30
N CYS A 15 -11.31 15.27 3.64
CA CYS A 15 -11.37 13.82 3.50
C CYS A 15 -10.28 13.40 2.50
N SER A 16 -9.41 12.46 2.86
CA SER A 16 -8.20 12.14 2.09
C SER A 16 -8.50 11.45 0.76
N ALA A 17 -8.60 12.25 -0.31
CA ALA A 17 -8.26 11.99 -1.73
C ALA A 17 -8.69 10.67 -2.41
N SER A 18 -9.47 9.79 -1.78
CA SER A 18 -9.86 8.50 -2.32
C SER A 18 -11.30 8.13 -1.99
N GLN A 19 -11.99 7.62 -3.01
CA GLN A 19 -13.28 6.93 -2.98
C GLN A 19 -14.54 7.82 -3.01
N ASN A 20 -15.19 7.81 -4.18
CA ASN A 20 -16.45 8.48 -4.47
C ASN A 20 -17.64 7.71 -3.87
N TYR A 21 -18.03 8.04 -2.64
CA TYR A 21 -19.38 7.79 -2.16
C TYR A 21 -20.12 9.11 -2.00
N SER A 22 -21.24 9.23 -2.71
CA SER A 22 -22.12 10.37 -2.52
C SER A 22 -22.78 10.29 -1.15
N LEU A 23 -23.04 11.44 -0.52
CA LEU A 23 -23.83 11.53 0.71
C LEU A 23 -25.15 10.74 0.60
N GLN A 24 -25.74 10.71 -0.61
CA GLN A 24 -26.95 9.95 -0.93
C GLN A 24 -26.82 8.43 -0.72
N GLN A 25 -25.64 7.84 -0.92
CA GLN A 25 -25.42 6.40 -0.67
C GLN A 25 -25.36 6.09 0.83
N PHE A 26 -24.73 6.97 1.62
CA PHE A 26 -24.77 6.88 3.09
C PHE A 26 -26.19 7.12 3.64
N GLU A 27 -26.91 8.11 3.13
CA GLU A 27 -28.31 8.37 3.47
C GLU A 27 -29.22 7.18 3.11
N ALA A 28 -29.04 6.57 1.93
CA ALA A 28 -29.80 5.38 1.53
C ALA A 28 -29.53 4.18 2.45
N ILE A 29 -28.26 3.85 2.69
CA ILE A 29 -27.87 2.68 3.49
C ILE A 29 -28.21 2.87 4.98
N SER A 30 -28.06 4.07 5.53
CA SER A 30 -28.51 4.37 6.90
C SER A 30 -30.05 4.35 7.02
N GLY A 31 -30.78 4.74 5.97
CA GLY A 31 -32.23 4.57 5.85
C GLY A 31 -32.66 3.10 5.86
N GLU A 32 -32.09 2.28 4.97
CA GLU A 32 -32.35 0.84 4.89
C GLU A 32 -32.03 0.12 6.22
N LEU A 33 -30.90 0.46 6.87
CA LEU A 33 -30.51 -0.09 8.17
C LEU A 33 -31.53 0.26 9.25
N LYS A 34 -31.96 1.53 9.30
CA LYS A 34 -32.96 2.04 10.26
C LYS A 34 -34.31 1.35 10.09
N ASP A 35 -34.81 1.25 8.87
CA ASP A 35 -36.10 0.64 8.59
C ASP A 35 -36.07 -0.86 8.91
N PHE A 36 -34.99 -1.57 8.55
CA PHE A 36 -34.84 -2.98 8.89
C PHE A 36 -34.76 -3.21 10.41
N ALA A 37 -33.96 -2.42 11.14
CA ALA A 37 -33.85 -2.52 12.60
C ALA A 37 -35.21 -2.39 13.30
N LEU A 38 -36.03 -1.43 12.88
CA LEU A 38 -37.39 -1.24 13.39
C LEU A 38 -38.29 -2.45 13.14
N THR A 39 -38.12 -3.19 12.03
CA THR A 39 -38.88 -4.44 11.80
C THR A 39 -38.45 -5.59 12.72
N GLN A 40 -37.22 -5.58 13.23
CA GLN A 40 -36.72 -6.56 14.20
C GLN A 40 -37.02 -6.17 15.66
N GLY A 41 -37.65 -5.00 15.87
CA GLY A 41 -37.97 -4.47 17.21
C GLY A 41 -36.85 -3.66 17.86
N GLU A 42 -35.75 -3.39 17.15
CA GLU A 42 -34.68 -2.52 17.63
C GLU A 42 -34.99 -1.05 17.35
N HIS A 43 -34.58 -0.16 18.26
CA HIS A 43 -34.74 1.28 18.08
C HIS A 43 -33.38 1.92 17.72
N PRO A 44 -33.22 2.53 16.53
CA PRO A 44 -31.94 3.05 16.03
C PRO A 44 -31.59 4.44 16.60
N SER A 45 -31.86 4.64 17.89
CA SER A 45 -31.41 5.82 18.64
C SER A 45 -30.54 5.37 19.80
N LEU A 46 -29.35 5.97 19.91
CA LEU A 46 -28.51 5.81 21.10
C LEU A 46 -29.34 6.09 22.37
N ARG A 47 -29.29 5.16 23.33
CA ARG A 47 -29.79 5.40 24.69
C ARG A 47 -29.14 6.68 25.24
N GLU A 48 -29.86 7.48 26.01
CA GLU A 48 -29.33 8.74 26.57
C GLU A 48 -28.02 8.53 27.35
N GLU A 49 -27.90 7.39 28.02
CA GLU A 49 -26.71 6.89 28.73
C GLU A 49 -25.46 6.77 27.85
N LEU A 50 -25.61 6.51 26.54
CA LEU A 50 -24.51 6.35 25.57
C LEU A 50 -24.11 7.68 24.91
N ILE A 51 -25.03 8.64 24.79
CA ILE A 51 -24.81 9.91 24.08
C ILE A 51 -23.67 10.72 24.71
N ILE A 52 -23.62 10.79 26.04
CA ILE A 52 -22.58 11.55 26.75
C ILE A 52 -21.19 10.91 26.57
N PRO A 53 -20.98 9.59 26.81
CA PRO A 53 -19.74 8.90 26.47
C PRO A 53 -19.29 9.12 25.02
N ILE A 54 -20.18 8.93 24.04
CA ILE A 54 -19.82 9.01 22.61
C ILE A 54 -19.39 10.44 22.24
N LYS A 55 -20.06 11.47 22.74
CA LYS A 55 -19.63 12.87 22.54
C LYS A 55 -18.32 13.21 23.23
N LEU A 56 -17.97 12.54 24.34
CA LEU A 56 -16.63 12.67 24.92
C LEU A 56 -15.57 12.04 24.02
N PHE A 57 -15.90 10.96 23.31
CA PHE A 57 -15.00 10.32 22.34
C PHE A 57 -14.84 11.18 21.09
N GLU A 58 -15.91 11.78 20.57
CA GLU A 58 -15.83 12.74 19.45
C GLU A 58 -14.91 13.92 19.77
N ASN A 59 -15.02 14.52 20.96
CA ASN A 59 -14.13 15.62 21.35
C ASN A 59 -12.67 15.17 21.53
N ALA A 60 -12.42 13.89 21.82
CA ALA A 60 -11.07 13.35 21.94
C ALA A 60 -10.46 13.04 20.56
N GLU A 61 -11.17 12.32 19.68
CA GLU A 61 -10.67 11.94 18.35
C GLU A 61 -10.64 13.12 17.37
N ASN A 62 -11.65 14.01 17.40
CA ASN A 62 -11.69 15.17 16.50
C ASN A 62 -10.87 16.37 17.00
N GLY A 63 -10.40 16.35 18.24
CA GLY A 63 -9.78 17.51 18.88
C GLY A 63 -8.41 17.85 18.30
N TYR A 64 -7.59 16.82 18.01
CA TYR A 64 -6.20 16.97 17.58
C TYR A 64 -5.76 15.78 16.70
N PRO A 65 -5.88 15.86 15.36
CA PRO A 65 -5.50 14.74 14.47
C PRO A 65 -3.99 14.43 14.42
N TYR A 66 -3.14 15.24 15.06
CA TYR A 66 -1.68 15.05 15.08
C TYR A 66 -1.06 15.00 16.47
N ALA A 67 -1.73 15.55 17.50
CA ALA A 67 -1.13 15.68 18.82
C ALA A 67 -1.64 14.63 19.80
N TYR A 68 -0.97 13.49 19.80
CA TYR A 68 -1.26 12.34 20.64
C TYR A 68 -1.17 12.70 22.13
N ASN A 69 -2.23 12.57 22.94
CA ASN A 69 -2.19 12.91 24.36
C ASN A 69 -2.37 11.68 25.29
N PRO A 70 -1.31 11.14 25.91
CA PRO A 70 -1.36 9.95 26.77
C PRO A 70 -2.38 10.03 27.91
N VAL A 71 -2.67 11.23 28.44
CA VAL A 71 -3.64 11.38 29.54
C VAL A 71 -5.08 11.33 29.02
N HIS A 72 -5.33 11.90 27.84
CA HIS A 72 -6.65 11.85 27.20
C HIS A 72 -6.93 10.46 26.66
N GLU A 73 -5.96 9.83 25.97
CA GLU A 73 -6.04 8.43 25.52
C GLU A 73 -6.33 7.46 26.67
N ARG A 74 -5.65 7.61 27.81
CA ARG A 74 -5.94 6.80 29.02
C ARG A 74 -7.35 7.00 29.56
N ARG A 75 -7.90 8.22 29.50
CA ARG A 75 -9.28 8.51 29.92
C ARG A 75 -10.29 7.97 28.90
N LEU A 76 -10.01 8.13 27.61
CA LEU A 76 -10.77 7.60 26.50
C LEU A 76 -10.87 6.07 26.61
N TYR A 77 -9.74 5.37 26.68
CA TYR A 77 -9.67 3.92 26.79
C TYR A 77 -10.43 3.37 28.01
N ARG A 78 -10.27 3.99 29.19
CA ARG A 78 -11.03 3.62 30.39
C ARG A 78 -12.53 3.86 30.25
N SER A 79 -12.92 4.95 29.58
CA SER A 79 -14.32 5.28 29.32
C SER A 79 -14.95 4.34 28.28
N GLN A 80 -14.20 3.97 27.23
CA GLN A 80 -14.59 2.91 26.28
C GLN A 80 -14.77 1.57 26.99
N ASN A 81 -13.83 1.14 27.83
CA ASN A 81 -13.93 -0.13 28.58
C ASN A 81 -15.15 -0.11 29.53
N SER A 82 -15.37 0.99 30.24
CA SER A 82 -16.57 1.16 31.07
C SER A 82 -17.87 1.14 30.25
N LEU A 83 -17.84 1.61 29.00
CA LEU A 83 -18.99 1.59 28.10
C LEU A 83 -19.25 0.17 27.58
N ILE A 84 -18.19 -0.54 27.16
CA ILE A 84 -18.18 -1.94 26.68
C ILE A 84 -18.87 -2.89 27.67
N ASP A 85 -18.70 -2.68 28.97
CA ASP A 85 -19.33 -3.52 30.00
C ASP A 85 -20.80 -3.16 30.27
N SER A 86 -21.31 -2.07 29.67
CA SER A 86 -22.70 -1.60 29.75
C SER A 86 -23.49 -1.68 28.43
N LEU A 87 -22.79 -1.93 27.31
CA LEU A 87 -23.38 -2.09 25.98
C LEU A 87 -24.13 -3.43 25.88
N ARG A 88 -25.27 -3.38 25.22
CA ARG A 88 -26.13 -4.51 24.85
C ARG A 88 -26.06 -4.71 23.35
N LEU A 89 -26.41 -5.90 22.88
CA LEU A 89 -26.43 -6.22 21.46
C LEU A 89 -27.33 -5.24 20.68
N ASP A 90 -28.51 -4.93 21.23
CA ASP A 90 -29.48 -3.97 20.69
C ASP A 90 -28.93 -2.52 20.53
N ASP A 91 -27.81 -2.17 21.20
CA ASP A 91 -27.15 -0.86 21.02
C ASP A 91 -26.29 -0.81 19.75
N ALA A 92 -25.88 -1.95 19.20
CA ALA A 92 -24.94 -2.03 18.08
C ALA A 92 -25.45 -1.26 16.85
N THR A 93 -26.73 -1.46 16.50
CA THR A 93 -27.37 -0.80 15.36
C THR A 93 -27.43 0.73 15.53
N SER A 94 -27.60 1.20 16.78
CA SER A 94 -27.57 2.63 17.09
C SER A 94 -26.17 3.24 16.99
N LEU A 95 -25.12 2.49 17.39
CA LEU A 95 -23.72 2.89 17.23
C LEU A 95 -23.30 2.95 15.76
N GLU A 96 -23.68 1.95 14.97
CA GLU A 96 -23.42 1.91 13.52
C GLU A 96 -24.13 3.05 12.79
N TYR A 97 -25.42 3.25 13.05
CA TYR A 97 -26.19 4.36 12.48
C TYR A 97 -25.57 5.72 12.84
N TYR A 98 -25.10 5.89 14.08
CA TYR A 98 -24.39 7.09 14.51
C TYR A 98 -23.09 7.30 13.72
N ALA A 99 -22.30 6.25 13.52
CA ALA A 99 -21.04 6.31 12.76
C ALA A 99 -21.24 6.56 11.25
N LEU A 100 -22.43 6.31 10.70
CA LEU A 100 -22.79 6.63 9.32
C LEU A 100 -23.39 8.03 9.15
N THR A 101 -23.87 8.67 10.23
CA THR A 101 -24.69 9.90 10.14
C THR A 101 -24.16 11.10 10.93
N SER A 102 -23.23 10.92 11.88
CA SER A 102 -22.50 12.03 12.47
C SER A 102 -21.55 12.66 11.43
N GLU A 103 -21.35 13.97 11.51
CA GLU A 103 -20.38 14.68 10.65
C GLU A 103 -18.94 14.23 10.93
N ARG A 104 -18.66 13.87 12.20
CA ARG A 104 -17.33 13.48 12.69
C ARG A 104 -17.45 12.47 13.84
N PRO A 105 -17.91 11.24 13.57
CA PRO A 105 -18.00 10.21 14.60
C PRO A 105 -16.59 9.81 15.07
N PRO A 106 -16.46 9.27 16.29
CA PRO A 106 -15.20 8.74 16.79
C PRO A 106 -15.00 7.34 16.18
N GLN A 107 -14.46 7.32 14.96
CA GLN A 107 -14.34 6.16 14.07
C GLN A 107 -13.61 4.99 14.76
N ALA A 108 -12.51 5.27 15.46
CA ALA A 108 -11.69 4.25 16.11
C ALA A 108 -12.39 3.70 17.37
N SER A 109 -12.97 4.57 18.20
CA SER A 109 -13.80 4.16 19.33
C SER A 109 -14.95 3.27 18.88
N ILE A 110 -15.76 3.67 17.90
CA ILE A 110 -16.96 2.92 17.54
C ILE A 110 -16.63 1.54 16.96
N ALA A 111 -15.62 1.44 16.09
CA ALA A 111 -15.16 0.13 15.59
C ALA A 111 -14.74 -0.80 16.74
N ARG A 112 -13.94 -0.31 17.69
CA ARG A 112 -13.52 -1.06 18.88
C ARG A 112 -14.70 -1.50 19.76
N LEU A 113 -15.64 -0.59 20.03
CA LEU A 113 -16.84 -0.88 20.82
C LEU A 113 -17.66 -2.01 20.15
N LEU A 114 -17.89 -1.89 18.85
CA LEU A 114 -18.63 -2.89 18.06
C LEU A 114 -17.87 -4.20 17.96
N ASP A 115 -16.54 -4.19 17.79
CA ASP A 115 -15.77 -5.42 17.67
C ASP A 115 -15.90 -6.29 18.93
N ILE A 116 -15.69 -5.65 20.10
CA ILE A 116 -15.76 -6.31 21.40
C ILE A 116 -17.21 -6.71 21.72
N LEU A 117 -18.20 -5.85 21.43
CA LEU A 117 -19.61 -6.15 21.64
C LEU A 117 -20.04 -7.39 20.83
N TYR A 118 -19.71 -7.44 19.54
CA TYR A 118 -20.04 -8.58 18.68
C TYR A 118 -19.27 -9.85 19.07
N THR A 119 -18.00 -9.73 19.47
CA THR A 119 -17.20 -10.88 19.92
C THR A 119 -17.78 -11.47 21.21
N LYS A 120 -18.07 -10.64 22.23
CA LYS A 120 -18.67 -11.07 23.50
C LYS A 120 -20.02 -11.77 23.32
N ASN A 121 -20.81 -11.37 22.31
CA ASN A 121 -22.17 -11.87 22.07
C ASN A 121 -22.28 -12.84 20.87
N TRP A 122 -21.17 -13.30 20.29
CA TRP A 122 -21.18 -14.06 19.03
C TRP A 122 -22.05 -15.33 19.09
N GLN A 123 -21.93 -16.10 20.17
CA GLN A 123 -22.76 -17.30 20.37
C GLN A 123 -24.26 -16.97 20.56
N GLN A 124 -24.60 -15.80 21.13
CA GLN A 124 -25.99 -15.35 21.21
C GLN A 124 -26.53 -14.97 19.83
N ILE A 125 -25.74 -14.28 19.00
CA ILE A 125 -26.11 -13.91 17.63
C ILE A 125 -26.33 -15.15 16.77
N LEU A 126 -25.49 -16.18 16.92
CA LEU A 126 -25.65 -17.44 16.19
C LEU A 126 -26.83 -18.31 16.66
N ALA A 127 -27.29 -18.11 17.91
CA ALA A 127 -28.40 -18.85 18.50
C ALA A 127 -29.77 -18.17 18.32
N ASP A 128 -29.81 -16.85 18.19
CA ASP A 128 -31.03 -16.09 17.90
C ASP A 128 -31.12 -15.76 16.40
N ILE A 129 -32.11 -16.37 15.74
CA ILE A 129 -32.31 -16.23 14.29
C ILE A 129 -32.57 -14.78 13.85
N ASN A 130 -33.16 -13.92 14.69
CA ASN A 130 -33.41 -12.53 14.33
C ASN A 130 -32.12 -11.70 14.40
N GLN A 131 -31.28 -11.96 15.42
CA GLN A 131 -29.96 -11.34 15.53
C GLN A 131 -29.00 -11.81 14.43
N LEU A 132 -29.03 -13.09 14.05
CA LEU A 132 -28.28 -13.60 12.90
C LEU A 132 -28.71 -12.92 11.59
N ARG A 133 -30.02 -12.81 11.35
CA ARG A 133 -30.58 -12.13 10.18
C ARG A 133 -30.19 -10.65 10.13
N LEU A 134 -30.27 -9.95 11.26
CA LEU A 134 -29.84 -8.57 11.38
C LEU A 134 -28.33 -8.41 11.11
N TYR A 135 -27.48 -9.27 11.66
CA TYR A 135 -26.04 -9.21 11.43
C TYR A 135 -25.68 -9.47 9.95
N LEU A 136 -26.35 -10.43 9.30
CA LEU A 136 -26.17 -10.70 7.87
C LEU A 136 -26.68 -9.54 7.01
N LYS A 137 -27.83 -8.94 7.35
CA LYS A 137 -28.35 -7.75 6.65
C LYS A 137 -27.38 -6.58 6.75
N LYS A 138 -26.81 -6.33 7.93
CA LYS A 138 -25.75 -5.33 8.15
C LYS A 138 -24.54 -5.62 7.26
N SER A 139 -24.01 -6.84 7.29
CA SER A 139 -22.88 -7.25 6.44
C SER A 139 -23.15 -7.01 4.95
N ALA A 140 -24.35 -7.35 4.48
CA ALA A 140 -24.79 -7.11 3.10
C ALA A 140 -24.82 -5.60 2.77
N LEU A 141 -25.52 -4.79 3.56
CA LEU A 141 -25.63 -3.33 3.38
C LEU A 141 -24.25 -2.66 3.40
N PHE A 142 -23.40 -3.05 4.35
CA PHE A 142 -22.07 -2.51 4.54
C PHE A 142 -21.10 -2.90 3.41
N SER A 143 -21.25 -4.10 2.84
CA SER A 143 -20.46 -4.51 1.67
C SER A 143 -20.70 -3.62 0.44
N ARG A 144 -21.90 -3.03 0.30
CA ARG A 144 -22.23 -2.08 -0.79
C ARG A 144 -21.47 -0.76 -0.70
N LEU A 145 -20.99 -0.36 0.48
CA LEU A 145 -20.16 0.84 0.65
C LEU A 145 -18.72 0.63 0.15
N ASN A 146 -18.31 -0.61 -0.13
CA ASN A 146 -17.02 -0.95 -0.75
C ASN A 146 -15.76 -0.44 0.02
N TYR A 147 -15.88 0.00 1.28
CA TYR A 147 -14.75 0.38 2.12
C TYR A 147 -14.00 -0.89 2.56
N TYR A 148 -13.06 -1.33 1.72
CA TYR A 148 -12.23 -2.52 1.95
C TYR A 148 -11.40 -2.48 3.24
N ASN A 149 -11.10 -1.27 3.73
CA ASN A 149 -10.09 -1.06 4.77
C ASN A 149 -10.71 -0.95 6.18
N GLY A 150 -11.82 -0.23 6.34
CA GLY A 150 -12.51 -0.04 7.63
C GLY A 150 -13.19 -1.30 8.21
N PHE A 151 -13.65 -1.20 9.45
CA PHE A 151 -14.33 -2.28 10.19
C PHE A 151 -15.65 -2.69 9.52
N ILE A 152 -16.34 -1.71 8.92
CA ILE A 152 -17.59 -1.89 8.17
C ILE A 152 -17.47 -2.94 7.06
N GLY A 153 -16.35 -2.99 6.34
CA GLY A 153 -16.09 -3.98 5.28
C GLY A 153 -15.77 -5.39 5.78
N LYS A 154 -15.61 -5.58 7.09
CA LYS A 154 -15.08 -6.82 7.69
C LYS A 154 -16.14 -7.71 8.34
N TYR A 155 -17.40 -7.29 8.44
CA TYR A 155 -18.48 -8.05 9.12
C TYR A 155 -18.55 -9.52 8.70
N ARG A 156 -18.46 -9.77 7.38
CA ARG A 156 -18.42 -11.10 6.76
C ARG A 156 -17.30 -12.00 7.29
N GLN A 157 -16.16 -11.42 7.66
CA GLN A 157 -14.95 -12.15 8.03
C GLN A 157 -15.14 -12.98 9.32
N ARG A 158 -16.05 -12.60 10.23
CA ARG A 158 -16.37 -13.39 11.44
C ARG A 158 -16.81 -14.82 11.13
N PHE A 159 -17.48 -15.01 9.99
CA PHE A 159 -17.97 -16.33 9.60
C PHE A 159 -16.90 -17.21 8.96
N LEU A 160 -15.70 -16.71 8.63
CA LEU A 160 -14.65 -17.50 7.96
C LEU A 160 -14.10 -18.66 8.82
N LYS A 161 -14.24 -18.55 10.15
CA LYS A 161 -13.88 -19.58 11.13
C LYS A 161 -15.13 -20.27 11.73
N SER A 162 -16.28 -20.21 11.05
CA SER A 162 -17.54 -20.81 11.53
C SER A 162 -17.44 -22.31 11.77
N SER A 163 -18.12 -22.78 12.81
CA SER A 163 -18.32 -24.22 13.05
C SER A 163 -19.21 -24.86 11.98
N ARG A 164 -19.27 -26.20 11.95
CA ARG A 164 -20.14 -26.94 11.01
C ARG A 164 -21.61 -26.69 11.31
N GLU A 165 -21.93 -26.51 12.58
CA GLU A 165 -23.24 -26.18 13.13
C GLU A 165 -23.69 -24.81 12.63
N THR A 166 -22.83 -23.78 12.71
CA THR A 166 -23.09 -22.45 12.14
C THR A 166 -23.27 -22.50 10.62
N ILE A 167 -22.42 -23.24 9.90
CA ILE A 167 -22.56 -23.43 8.45
C ILE A 167 -23.91 -24.09 8.10
N GLN A 168 -24.38 -25.03 8.92
CA GLN A 168 -25.67 -25.69 8.74
C GLN A 168 -26.85 -24.74 9.05
N HIS A 169 -26.79 -23.96 10.13
CA HIS A 169 -27.78 -22.92 10.43
C HIS A 169 -27.90 -21.88 9.30
N LEU A 170 -26.77 -21.46 8.72
CA LEU A 170 -26.78 -20.54 7.57
C LEU A 170 -27.47 -21.16 6.34
N ARG A 171 -27.36 -22.47 6.10
CA ARG A 171 -28.06 -23.15 4.99
C ARG A 171 -29.56 -23.23 5.22
N GLU A 172 -29.96 -23.50 6.46
CA GLU A 172 -31.37 -23.55 6.87
C GLU A 172 -32.01 -22.17 6.78
N LEU A 173 -31.30 -21.12 7.20
CA LEU A 173 -31.72 -19.74 7.01
C LEU A 173 -31.82 -19.40 5.52
N GLN A 174 -30.79 -19.69 4.70
CA GLN A 174 -30.80 -19.43 3.26
C GLN A 174 -32.02 -20.05 2.55
N ALA A 175 -32.42 -21.26 2.94
CA ALA A 175 -33.56 -21.97 2.35
C ALA A 175 -34.93 -21.40 2.76
N ALA A 176 -35.01 -20.65 3.87
CA ALA A 176 -36.25 -20.10 4.43
C ALA A 176 -36.37 -18.56 4.26
N GLU A 177 -35.26 -17.87 4.05
CA GLU A 177 -35.19 -16.41 3.97
C GLU A 177 -35.85 -15.86 2.70
N ARG A 178 -36.39 -14.64 2.82
CA ARG A 178 -37.01 -13.88 1.72
C ARG A 178 -36.26 -12.60 1.40
N ASP A 179 -35.56 -12.02 2.37
CA ASP A 179 -34.69 -10.86 2.14
C ASP A 179 -33.51 -11.26 1.26
N GLN A 180 -33.46 -10.70 0.04
CA GLN A 180 -32.46 -11.07 -0.97
C GLN A 180 -31.05 -10.67 -0.57
N ASP A 181 -30.87 -9.66 0.29
CA ASP A 181 -29.54 -9.24 0.74
C ASP A 181 -28.95 -10.25 1.72
N ILE A 182 -29.78 -10.81 2.61
CA ILE A 182 -29.36 -11.88 3.52
C ILE A 182 -29.03 -13.15 2.73
N VAL A 183 -29.85 -13.52 1.74
CA VAL A 183 -29.59 -14.67 0.87
C VAL A 183 -28.27 -14.49 0.10
N HIS A 184 -28.07 -13.32 -0.53
CA HIS A 184 -26.83 -13.01 -1.27
C HIS A 184 -25.59 -12.96 -0.36
N GLU A 185 -25.71 -12.47 0.87
CA GLU A 185 -24.61 -12.46 1.84
C GLU A 185 -24.23 -13.89 2.27
N ILE A 186 -25.22 -14.77 2.48
CA ILE A 186 -24.97 -16.18 2.78
C ILE A 186 -24.34 -16.91 1.58
N ASP A 187 -24.77 -16.61 0.35
CA ASP A 187 -24.13 -17.14 -0.87
C ASP A 187 -22.69 -16.69 -1.01
N SER A 188 -22.45 -15.38 -0.83
CA SER A 188 -21.12 -14.78 -0.77
C SER A 188 -20.23 -15.45 0.28
N LEU A 189 -20.76 -15.70 1.47
CA LEU A 189 -20.08 -16.37 2.58
C LEU A 189 -19.68 -17.79 2.24
N PHE A 190 -20.62 -18.60 1.77
CA PHE A 190 -20.34 -19.99 1.43
C PHE A 190 -19.42 -20.11 0.23
N TYR A 191 -19.39 -19.14 -0.70
CA TYR A 191 -18.38 -19.09 -1.75
C TYR A 191 -16.98 -18.89 -1.18
N THR A 192 -16.80 -18.01 -0.18
CA THR A 192 -15.50 -17.82 0.48
C THR A 192 -15.08 -19.04 1.30
N LEU A 193 -16.04 -19.73 1.96
CA LEU A 193 -15.79 -20.95 2.73
C LEU A 193 -15.56 -22.20 1.86
N SER A 194 -16.16 -22.25 0.67
CA SER A 194 -16.08 -23.38 -0.25
C SER A 194 -16.24 -22.86 -1.69
N PRO A 195 -15.13 -22.64 -2.42
CA PRO A 195 -15.14 -21.99 -3.73
C PRO A 195 -15.56 -22.92 -4.88
N GLU A 196 -16.44 -23.89 -4.61
CA GLU A 196 -17.06 -24.67 -5.67
C GLU A 196 -17.97 -23.78 -6.54
N PRO A 197 -18.01 -23.99 -7.87
CA PRO A 197 -18.85 -23.20 -8.78
C PRO A 197 -20.32 -23.35 -8.42
N ARG A 198 -20.94 -22.25 -7.94
CA ARG A 198 -22.33 -22.22 -7.47
C ARG A 198 -23.35 -22.13 -8.59
N HIS A 199 -23.00 -21.40 -9.64
CA HIS A 199 -23.90 -21.04 -10.72
C HIS A 199 -23.40 -21.61 -12.03
N SER A 200 -24.26 -22.32 -12.74
CA SER A 200 -24.00 -22.72 -14.12
C SER A 200 -24.00 -21.50 -15.04
N LEU A 201 -23.35 -21.62 -16.20
CA LEU A 201 -23.41 -20.59 -17.23
C LEU A 201 -24.85 -20.29 -17.69
N ASP A 202 -25.74 -21.28 -17.66
CA ASP A 202 -27.18 -21.07 -17.92
C ASP A 202 -27.86 -20.16 -16.88
N ASP A 203 -27.46 -20.23 -15.59
CA ASP A 203 -28.02 -19.36 -14.53
C ASP A 203 -27.51 -17.92 -14.69
N PHE A 204 -26.24 -17.76 -15.06
CA PHE A 204 -25.67 -16.47 -15.44
C PHE A 204 -26.49 -15.81 -16.55
N PHE A 205 -26.73 -16.50 -17.68
CA PHE A 205 -27.50 -15.92 -18.78
C PHE A 205 -28.96 -15.65 -18.43
N ALA A 206 -29.60 -16.53 -17.64
CA ALA A 206 -30.97 -16.33 -17.18
C ALA A 206 -31.12 -15.10 -16.29
N ARG A 207 -30.07 -14.71 -15.56
CA ARG A 207 -30.09 -13.65 -14.53
C ARG A 207 -29.20 -12.44 -14.87
N ILE A 208 -28.66 -12.33 -16.08
CA ILE A 208 -27.65 -11.31 -16.43
C ILE A 208 -28.07 -9.84 -16.18
N ASP A 209 -29.38 -9.51 -16.22
CA ASP A 209 -29.87 -8.16 -15.85
C ASP A 209 -29.83 -7.88 -14.32
N GLN A 210 -29.62 -8.91 -13.50
CA GLN A 210 -29.58 -8.87 -12.04
C GLN A 210 -28.16 -9.08 -11.48
N VAL A 211 -27.22 -9.47 -12.33
CA VAL A 211 -25.82 -9.76 -11.97
C VAL A 211 -25.03 -8.45 -11.94
N SER A 212 -24.51 -8.09 -10.77
CA SER A 212 -23.57 -6.98 -10.62
C SER A 212 -22.15 -7.41 -11.01
N GLN A 213 -21.23 -6.45 -11.18
CA GLN A 213 -19.81 -6.76 -11.33
C GLN A 213 -19.24 -7.53 -10.12
N TYR A 214 -19.83 -7.34 -8.93
CA TYR A 214 -19.45 -8.06 -7.71
C TYR A 214 -19.85 -9.53 -7.75
N ASP A 215 -20.98 -9.85 -8.38
CA ASP A 215 -21.48 -11.21 -8.54
C ASP A 215 -20.58 -12.06 -9.44
N LEU A 216 -19.91 -11.45 -10.43
CA LEU A 216 -19.08 -12.15 -11.43
C LEU A 216 -18.01 -13.05 -10.82
N LYS A 217 -17.42 -12.67 -9.69
CA LYS A 217 -16.42 -13.49 -8.98
C LYS A 217 -16.96 -14.83 -8.46
N HIS A 218 -18.28 -14.98 -8.34
CA HIS A 218 -18.96 -16.20 -7.91
C HIS A 218 -19.24 -17.16 -9.08
N PHE A 219 -19.10 -16.70 -10.31
CA PHE A 219 -19.19 -17.51 -11.53
C PHE A 219 -17.80 -18.00 -11.94
N ARG A 220 -17.42 -19.18 -11.45
CA ARG A 220 -16.26 -19.92 -11.96
C ARG A 220 -16.69 -20.73 -13.17
N LEU A 221 -16.10 -20.42 -14.32
CA LEU A 221 -16.36 -21.15 -15.55
C LEU A 221 -15.61 -22.48 -15.53
N ASN A 222 -16.22 -23.52 -16.10
CA ASN A 222 -15.44 -24.66 -16.55
C ASN A 222 -14.48 -24.16 -17.63
N HIS A 223 -13.18 -24.38 -17.44
CA HIS A 223 -12.14 -23.92 -18.36
C HIS A 223 -12.09 -24.77 -19.65
N ASP A 224 -13.23 -24.95 -20.31
CA ASP A 224 -13.39 -25.69 -21.56
C ASP A 224 -13.85 -24.77 -22.70
N SER A 225 -13.46 -25.11 -23.93
CA SER A 225 -13.69 -24.23 -25.08
C SER A 225 -15.17 -24.08 -25.47
N ASN A 226 -16.04 -25.01 -25.08
CA ASN A 226 -17.49 -24.93 -25.36
C ASN A 226 -18.19 -23.92 -24.44
N THR A 227 -17.86 -23.94 -23.14
CA THR A 227 -18.31 -22.92 -22.17
C THR A 227 -17.94 -21.51 -22.64
N TYR A 228 -16.69 -21.30 -23.09
CA TYR A 228 -16.26 -20.02 -23.65
C TYR A 228 -16.94 -19.67 -24.99
N ALA A 229 -17.19 -20.66 -25.87
CA ALA A 229 -17.90 -20.43 -27.13
C ALA A 229 -19.33 -19.93 -26.90
N GLN A 230 -20.04 -20.45 -25.90
CA GLN A 230 -21.38 -20.01 -25.53
C GLN A 230 -21.40 -18.53 -25.07
N ILE A 231 -20.43 -18.10 -24.27
CA ILE A 231 -20.29 -16.70 -23.83
C ILE A 231 -20.00 -15.78 -25.01
N VAL A 232 -19.08 -16.18 -25.91
CA VAL A 232 -18.75 -15.38 -27.09
C VAL A 232 -19.93 -15.28 -28.07
N GLU A 233 -20.67 -16.37 -28.28
CA GLU A 233 -21.88 -16.37 -29.09
C GLU A 233 -22.98 -15.48 -28.47
N ALA A 234 -23.10 -15.45 -27.15
CA ALA A 234 -23.99 -14.55 -26.43
C ALA A 234 -23.56 -13.08 -26.58
N ILE A 235 -22.27 -12.75 -26.41
CA ILE A 235 -21.71 -11.42 -26.68
C ILE A 235 -22.07 -10.97 -28.10
N ALA A 236 -21.83 -11.80 -29.12
CA ALA A 236 -22.07 -11.46 -30.52
C ALA A 236 -23.56 -11.19 -30.87
N LYS A 237 -24.50 -11.77 -30.10
CA LYS A 237 -25.95 -11.62 -30.31
C LYS A 237 -26.59 -10.53 -29.44
N GLU A 238 -26.03 -10.26 -28.27
CA GLU A 238 -26.55 -9.28 -27.31
C GLU A 238 -26.46 -7.85 -27.88
N LYS A 239 -27.40 -6.99 -27.52
CA LYS A 239 -27.46 -5.58 -27.97
C LYS A 239 -27.30 -4.59 -26.81
N LYS A 240 -27.61 -4.99 -25.58
CA LYS A 240 -27.36 -4.19 -24.37
C LYS A 240 -25.87 -4.16 -24.06
N VAL A 241 -25.29 -2.97 -24.00
CA VAL A 241 -23.84 -2.79 -23.80
C VAL A 241 -23.41 -3.27 -22.41
N GLU A 242 -24.25 -3.02 -21.41
CA GLU A 242 -24.04 -3.35 -20.00
C GLU A 242 -23.91 -4.88 -19.80
N ARG A 243 -24.71 -5.66 -20.54
CA ARG A 243 -24.62 -7.13 -20.54
C ARG A 243 -23.36 -7.63 -21.25
N VAL A 244 -22.96 -6.99 -22.34
CA VAL A 244 -21.69 -7.32 -23.03
C VAL A 244 -20.50 -7.03 -22.12
N GLU A 245 -20.52 -5.92 -21.39
CA GLU A 245 -19.51 -5.58 -20.39
C GLU A 245 -19.40 -6.64 -19.29
N LEU A 246 -20.53 -7.08 -18.70
CA LEU A 246 -20.55 -8.15 -17.70
C LEU A 246 -20.01 -9.48 -18.26
N MET A 247 -20.34 -9.84 -19.51
CA MET A 247 -19.81 -11.04 -20.16
C MET A 247 -18.30 -10.95 -20.43
N LEU A 248 -17.79 -9.79 -20.86
CA LEU A 248 -16.35 -9.58 -21.05
C LEU A 248 -15.60 -9.64 -19.72
N LYS A 249 -16.16 -9.05 -18.66
CA LYS A 249 -15.57 -9.12 -17.31
C LYS A 249 -15.58 -10.55 -16.75
N LEU A 250 -16.65 -11.32 -16.99
CA LEU A 250 -16.71 -12.75 -16.65
C LEU A 250 -15.60 -13.55 -17.33
N LEU A 251 -15.29 -13.26 -18.60
CA LEU A 251 -14.17 -13.87 -19.32
C LEU A 251 -12.82 -13.45 -18.70
N GLN A 252 -12.61 -12.15 -18.41
CA GLN A 252 -11.39 -11.65 -17.77
C GLN A 252 -11.11 -12.28 -16.40
N ASP A 253 -12.14 -12.55 -15.61
CA ASP A 253 -11.97 -13.19 -14.30
C ASP A 253 -11.75 -14.72 -14.40
N ASN A 254 -11.87 -15.29 -15.61
CA ASN A 254 -11.75 -16.72 -15.91
C ASN A 254 -10.83 -17.00 -17.12
N LEU A 255 -9.73 -16.26 -17.29
CA LEU A 255 -8.81 -16.45 -18.43
C LEU A 255 -8.24 -17.87 -18.54
N SER A 256 -8.28 -18.43 -19.75
CA SER A 256 -7.71 -19.74 -20.09
C SER A 256 -7.32 -19.77 -21.56
N VAL A 257 -6.33 -20.58 -21.90
CA VAL A 257 -5.95 -20.81 -23.31
C VAL A 257 -7.11 -21.38 -24.13
N GLU A 258 -8.05 -22.10 -23.52
CA GLU A 258 -9.24 -22.65 -24.20
C GLU A 258 -10.22 -21.59 -24.72
N MET A 259 -10.10 -20.36 -24.22
CA MET A 259 -10.92 -19.22 -24.64
C MET A 259 -10.47 -18.65 -26.00
N VAL A 260 -9.24 -18.95 -26.44
CA VAL A 260 -8.64 -18.34 -27.64
C VAL A 260 -9.44 -18.60 -28.92
N PRO A 261 -9.85 -19.85 -29.26
CA PRO A 261 -10.66 -20.08 -30.46
C PRO A 261 -12.03 -19.36 -30.45
N PRO A 262 -12.78 -19.32 -29.32
CA PRO A 262 -13.92 -18.42 -29.15
C PRO A 262 -13.59 -16.94 -29.36
N LEU A 263 -12.59 -16.37 -28.68
CA LEU A 263 -12.26 -14.93 -28.75
C LEU A 263 -12.10 -14.41 -30.19
N PHE A 264 -11.51 -15.21 -31.09
CA PHE A 264 -11.37 -14.84 -32.50
C PHE A 264 -12.68 -14.68 -33.28
N GLN A 265 -13.83 -15.07 -32.74
CA GLN A 265 -15.15 -14.83 -33.34
C GLN A 265 -15.66 -13.40 -33.12
N ILE A 266 -15.18 -12.71 -32.07
CA ILE A 266 -15.58 -11.33 -31.69
C ILE A 266 -14.42 -10.33 -31.73
N ILE A 267 -13.23 -10.72 -32.20
CA ILE A 267 -12.06 -9.82 -32.27
C ILE A 267 -12.24 -8.63 -33.22
N ASP A 268 -13.19 -8.68 -34.16
CA ASP A 268 -13.52 -7.57 -35.07
C ASP A 268 -14.65 -6.67 -34.53
N ASP A 269 -15.12 -6.91 -33.31
CA ASP A 269 -16.28 -6.24 -32.75
C ASP A 269 -15.95 -4.84 -32.21
N LYS A 270 -16.29 -3.82 -33.00
CA LYS A 270 -16.05 -2.41 -32.69
C LYS A 270 -17.10 -1.77 -31.79
N ARG A 271 -18.00 -2.54 -31.15
CA ARG A 271 -18.98 -1.96 -30.21
C ARG A 271 -18.25 -1.39 -29.00
N VAL A 272 -18.52 -0.13 -28.69
CA VAL A 272 -18.03 0.52 -27.46
C VAL A 272 -18.72 -0.11 -26.27
N VAL A 273 -17.93 -0.58 -25.29
CA VAL A 273 -18.42 -1.19 -24.05
C VAL A 273 -18.27 -0.27 -22.84
N ARG A 274 -17.26 0.61 -22.83
CA ARG A 274 -17.07 1.62 -21.79
C ARG A 274 -16.51 2.90 -22.40
N THR A 275 -16.87 4.05 -21.84
CA THR A 275 -16.17 5.33 -22.04
C THR A 275 -15.35 5.60 -20.78
N GLU A 276 -14.02 5.55 -20.84
CA GLU A 276 -13.21 5.80 -19.64
C GLU A 276 -13.16 7.29 -19.29
N PHE A 277 -13.80 7.67 -18.18
CA PHE A 277 -13.59 8.98 -17.59
C PHE A 277 -12.28 8.99 -16.79
N ARG A 278 -11.18 9.45 -17.41
CA ARG A 278 -9.90 9.62 -16.70
C ARG A 278 -10.00 10.72 -15.64
N TRP A 279 -9.66 10.37 -14.41
CA TRP A 279 -9.55 11.31 -13.30
C TRP A 279 -8.21 12.04 -13.32
N GLY A 280 -8.21 13.37 -13.43
CA GLY A 280 -7.02 14.20 -13.30
C GLY A 280 -7.07 15.50 -14.10
N TYR A 281 -6.12 16.40 -13.83
CA TYR A 281 -5.98 17.74 -14.46
C TYR A 281 -5.65 17.72 -15.98
N TRP A 282 -5.52 16.54 -16.59
CA TRP A 282 -5.14 16.34 -17.99
C TRP A 282 -6.31 15.80 -18.82
N SER A 283 -7.39 16.58 -18.89
CA SER A 283 -8.61 16.21 -19.59
C SER A 283 -8.54 16.50 -21.10
N VAL A 284 -7.94 15.60 -21.89
CA VAL A 284 -8.23 15.50 -23.34
C VAL A 284 -8.19 14.04 -23.77
N HIS A 285 -9.35 13.58 -24.29
CA HIS A 285 -9.66 12.39 -25.11
C HIS A 285 -10.73 11.48 -24.49
N ASP A 286 -11.88 11.41 -25.17
CA ASP A 286 -12.93 10.40 -24.97
C ASP A 286 -12.46 9.06 -25.54
N ASP A 287 -11.57 8.40 -24.81
CA ASP A 287 -11.07 7.07 -25.16
C ASP A 287 -12.17 6.03 -24.86
N SER A 288 -12.88 5.63 -25.92
CA SER A 288 -13.89 4.58 -25.89
C SER A 288 -13.24 3.19 -25.99
N ILE A 289 -13.46 2.33 -25.01
CA ILE A 289 -13.02 0.93 -25.03
C ILE A 289 -14.03 0.10 -25.83
N THR A 290 -13.57 -0.68 -26.80
CA THR A 290 -14.42 -1.59 -27.59
C THR A 290 -14.33 -3.05 -27.15
N VAL A 291 -15.24 -3.90 -27.63
CA VAL A 291 -15.18 -5.36 -27.44
C VAL A 291 -13.85 -5.91 -27.97
N GLU A 292 -13.42 -5.50 -29.17
CA GLU A 292 -12.10 -5.82 -29.74
C GLU A 292 -10.95 -5.52 -28.77
N ASP A 293 -10.94 -4.34 -28.16
CA ASP A 293 -9.86 -3.89 -27.28
C ASP A 293 -9.74 -4.78 -26.04
N GLU A 294 -10.88 -5.15 -25.44
CA GLU A 294 -10.95 -6.09 -24.33
C GLU A 294 -10.51 -7.50 -24.76
N VAL A 295 -10.93 -7.97 -25.95
CA VAL A 295 -10.53 -9.28 -26.51
C VAL A 295 -9.02 -9.36 -26.73
N VAL A 296 -8.41 -8.32 -27.30
CA VAL A 296 -6.95 -8.23 -27.48
C VAL A 296 -6.23 -8.21 -26.12
N GLY A 297 -6.76 -7.47 -25.14
CA GLY A 297 -6.23 -7.46 -23.77
C GLY A 297 -6.26 -8.85 -23.13
N MET A 298 -7.37 -9.59 -23.29
CA MET A 298 -7.47 -10.98 -22.83
C MET A 298 -6.45 -11.90 -23.53
N LEU A 299 -6.25 -11.78 -24.85
CA LEU A 299 -5.25 -12.56 -25.57
C LEU A 299 -3.82 -12.26 -25.06
N GLN A 300 -3.48 -10.98 -24.83
CA GLN A 300 -2.19 -10.60 -24.26
C GLN A 300 -1.98 -11.18 -22.86
N GLN A 301 -3.00 -11.18 -22.00
CA GLN A 301 -2.94 -11.74 -20.65
C GLN A 301 -2.84 -13.29 -20.67
N ILE A 302 -3.64 -13.97 -21.49
CA ILE A 302 -3.60 -15.45 -21.67
C ILE A 302 -2.18 -15.92 -22.04
N TYR A 303 -1.52 -15.18 -22.92
CA TYR A 303 -0.17 -15.51 -23.40
C TYR A 303 0.95 -14.79 -22.65
N ARG A 304 0.64 -13.95 -21.65
CA ARG A 304 1.57 -13.11 -20.87
C ARG A 304 2.52 -12.26 -21.73
N VAL A 305 2.08 -11.87 -22.92
CA VAL A 305 2.91 -11.19 -23.92
C VAL A 305 2.39 -9.78 -24.15
N GLY A 306 3.19 -8.80 -23.76
CA GLY A 306 3.13 -7.46 -24.35
C GLY A 306 3.64 -7.54 -25.78
N LEU A 307 2.76 -7.41 -26.76
CA LEU A 307 3.19 -7.27 -28.15
C LEU A 307 3.82 -5.88 -28.30
N THR A 308 5.11 -5.84 -28.62
CA THR A 308 5.82 -4.61 -28.97
C THR A 308 6.01 -4.56 -30.47
N HIS A 309 5.57 -3.47 -31.10
CA HIS A 309 5.97 -3.14 -32.45
C HIS A 309 7.19 -2.24 -32.33
N PRO A 310 8.42 -2.73 -32.59
CA PRO A 310 9.63 -1.97 -32.30
C PRO A 310 9.70 -0.63 -33.06
N ASN A 311 8.96 -0.50 -34.16
CA ASN A 311 8.98 0.65 -35.06
C ASN A 311 7.71 1.52 -35.02
N ASP A 312 6.83 1.40 -34.02
CA ASP A 312 5.72 2.36 -33.85
C ASP A 312 6.06 3.47 -32.83
N PRO A 313 6.39 4.70 -33.28
CA PRO A 313 6.67 5.82 -32.38
C PRO A 313 5.44 6.35 -31.63
N GLN A 314 4.20 6.17 -32.13
CA GLN A 314 3.01 6.63 -31.40
C GLN A 314 2.82 5.84 -30.11
N SER A 315 2.99 4.52 -30.17
CA SER A 315 2.96 3.67 -28.99
C SER A 315 4.06 4.00 -27.96
N ARG A 316 5.16 4.66 -28.33
CA ARG A 316 6.21 5.06 -27.36
C ARG A 316 5.83 6.32 -26.58
N ALA A 317 5.29 7.33 -27.26
CA ALA A 317 5.03 8.64 -26.66
C ALA A 317 3.92 8.64 -25.59
N LEU A 318 3.00 7.67 -25.63
CA LEU A 318 1.81 7.62 -24.78
C LEU A 318 1.91 6.58 -23.64
N ARG A 319 2.96 5.74 -23.63
CA ARG A 319 3.10 4.63 -22.67
C ARG A 319 3.54 5.05 -21.26
N GLY A 320 4.33 6.12 -21.13
CA GLY A 320 4.98 6.52 -19.86
C GLY A 320 4.08 7.08 -18.76
N PHE A 321 2.76 6.89 -18.80
CA PHE A 321 1.83 7.44 -17.80
C PHE A 321 0.76 6.47 -17.28
N PHE A 322 0.35 5.45 -18.04
CA PHE A 322 -0.73 4.52 -17.62
C PHE A 322 -0.55 3.09 -18.19
N PRO A 323 0.38 2.28 -17.65
CA PRO A 323 0.76 0.99 -18.24
C PRO A 323 -0.33 -0.11 -18.19
N ASP A 324 -1.41 0.05 -17.41
CA ASP A 324 -2.43 -0.99 -17.20
C ASP A 324 -3.82 -0.69 -17.79
N ARG A 325 -4.04 0.47 -18.43
CA ARG A 325 -5.38 0.88 -18.91
C ARG A 325 -5.46 1.47 -20.32
N SER A 326 -4.42 1.35 -21.14
CA SER A 326 -4.44 1.86 -22.52
C SER A 326 -5.26 0.97 -23.49
N ALA A 327 -6.41 0.45 -23.06
CA ALA A 327 -7.27 -0.43 -23.84
C ALA A 327 -7.67 0.22 -25.18
N ALA A 328 -7.89 1.53 -25.23
CA ALA A 328 -8.19 2.28 -26.46
C ALA A 328 -7.14 2.18 -27.60
N TYR A 329 -5.97 1.59 -27.34
CA TYR A 329 -4.92 1.35 -28.35
C TYR A 329 -4.77 -0.13 -28.74
N ASN A 330 -5.58 -1.02 -28.17
CA ASN A 330 -5.46 -2.45 -28.41
C ASN A 330 -5.85 -2.87 -29.84
N SER A 331 -6.77 -2.15 -30.48
CA SER A 331 -7.14 -2.34 -31.89
C SER A 331 -5.97 -2.38 -32.89
N HIS A 332 -4.80 -1.80 -32.53
CA HIS A 332 -3.58 -1.89 -33.37
C HIS A 332 -3.03 -3.34 -33.45
N TRP A 333 -3.26 -4.17 -32.43
CA TRP A 333 -2.80 -5.56 -32.39
C TRP A 333 -3.74 -6.54 -33.07
N THR A 334 -5.00 -6.17 -33.31
CA THR A 334 -6.00 -7.04 -33.95
C THR A 334 -5.52 -7.65 -35.28
N PRO A 335 -4.91 -6.90 -36.23
CA PRO A 335 -4.41 -7.50 -37.47
C PRO A 335 -3.31 -8.55 -37.22
N ILE A 336 -2.46 -8.36 -36.21
CA ILE A 336 -1.36 -9.28 -35.86
C ILE A 336 -1.93 -10.58 -35.29
N TRP A 337 -2.85 -10.49 -34.32
CA TRP A 337 -3.54 -11.65 -33.77
C TRP A 337 -4.33 -12.41 -34.84
N LYS A 338 -5.08 -11.71 -35.70
CA LYS A 338 -5.83 -12.31 -36.81
C LYS A 338 -4.93 -12.99 -37.85
N ASN A 339 -3.77 -12.42 -38.16
CA ASN A 339 -2.79 -13.09 -39.04
C ASN A 339 -2.29 -14.38 -38.39
N ARG A 340 -1.90 -14.33 -37.11
CA ARG A 340 -1.44 -15.51 -36.37
C ARG A 340 -2.51 -16.60 -36.32
N TRP A 341 -3.78 -16.24 -36.10
CA TRP A 341 -4.89 -17.19 -36.12
C TRP A 341 -5.11 -17.84 -37.50
N ARG A 342 -5.08 -17.05 -38.57
CA ARG A 342 -5.20 -17.57 -39.95
C ARG A 342 -4.08 -18.53 -40.33
N GLU A 343 -2.85 -18.25 -39.89
CA GLU A 343 -1.67 -19.05 -40.24
C GLU A 343 -1.43 -20.25 -39.30
N ARG A 344 -1.76 -20.12 -38.01
CA ARG A 344 -1.30 -21.01 -36.94
C ARG A 344 -2.35 -21.37 -35.89
N SER A 345 -3.64 -21.22 -36.18
CA SER A 345 -4.73 -21.63 -35.27
C SER A 345 -4.57 -23.06 -34.74
N ALA A 346 -4.07 -24.00 -35.54
CA ALA A 346 -3.81 -25.38 -35.10
C ALA A 346 -2.80 -25.51 -33.94
N THR A 347 -1.94 -24.51 -33.69
CA THR A 347 -0.93 -24.53 -32.61
C THR A 347 -1.21 -23.54 -31.48
N TYR A 348 -2.43 -22.97 -31.38
CA TYR A 348 -2.76 -21.89 -30.43
C TYR A 348 -2.33 -22.18 -28.97
N ARG A 349 -2.44 -23.43 -28.52
CA ARG A 349 -2.02 -23.88 -27.18
C ARG A 349 -0.52 -23.65 -26.90
N ASN A 350 0.29 -23.66 -27.94
CA ASN A 350 1.75 -23.53 -27.89
C ASN A 350 2.21 -22.10 -28.24
N TRP A 351 1.29 -21.18 -28.57
CA TRP A 351 1.67 -19.82 -28.97
C TRP A 351 2.42 -19.04 -27.89
N GLU A 352 2.21 -19.32 -26.60
CA GLU A 352 3.04 -18.75 -25.53
C GLU A 352 4.51 -19.11 -25.73
N GLU A 353 4.80 -20.39 -26.01
CA GLU A 353 6.16 -20.87 -26.26
C GLU A 353 6.71 -20.35 -27.59
N GLU A 354 5.89 -20.30 -28.65
CA GLU A 354 6.31 -19.71 -29.93
C GLU A 354 6.60 -18.21 -29.82
N LEU A 355 5.76 -17.45 -29.11
CA LEU A 355 5.93 -16.01 -28.86
C LEU A 355 7.16 -15.79 -27.98
N TYR A 356 7.31 -16.56 -26.90
CA TYR A 356 8.49 -16.54 -26.05
C TYR A 356 9.76 -16.81 -26.86
N ARG A 357 9.83 -17.87 -27.67
CA ARG A 357 10.97 -18.15 -28.55
C ARG A 357 11.22 -17.02 -29.56
N THR A 358 10.16 -16.43 -30.11
CA THR A 358 10.26 -15.27 -31.01
C THR A 358 10.87 -14.06 -30.28
N ASN A 359 10.46 -13.83 -29.03
CA ASN A 359 10.98 -12.75 -28.20
C ASN A 359 12.42 -13.04 -27.78
N ILE A 360 12.80 -14.27 -27.43
CA ILE A 360 14.18 -14.70 -27.20
C ILE A 360 15.06 -14.46 -28.43
N GLU A 361 14.60 -14.80 -29.64
CA GLU A 361 15.34 -14.48 -30.86
C GLU A 361 15.38 -12.97 -31.16
N ALA A 362 14.34 -12.20 -30.84
CA ALA A 362 14.39 -10.74 -30.90
C ALA A 362 15.41 -10.17 -29.90
N LEU A 363 15.49 -10.71 -28.67
CA LEU A 363 16.46 -10.32 -27.66
C LEU A 363 17.91 -10.63 -28.09
N LYS A 364 18.15 -11.72 -28.82
CA LYS A 364 19.47 -12.04 -29.42
C LYS A 364 19.82 -11.12 -30.57
N ASN A 365 18.94 -11.02 -31.56
CA ASN A 365 19.26 -10.49 -32.88
C ASN A 365 19.06 -8.98 -33.00
N ASN A 366 18.18 -8.37 -32.20
CA ASN A 366 18.03 -6.92 -32.22
C ASN A 366 19.19 -6.26 -31.47
N PRO A 367 19.83 -5.21 -32.04
CA PRO A 367 20.81 -4.39 -31.32
C PRO A 367 20.14 -3.42 -30.32
N ILE A 368 18.81 -3.30 -30.39
CA ILE A 368 18.00 -2.33 -29.67
C ILE A 368 16.75 -3.05 -29.17
N ILE A 369 16.43 -2.95 -27.88
CA ILE A 369 15.29 -3.65 -27.28
C ILE A 369 14.44 -2.69 -26.44
N THR A 370 13.18 -3.07 -26.27
CA THR A 370 12.22 -2.33 -25.44
C THR A 370 12.04 -3.04 -24.11
N GLU A 371 11.73 -2.27 -23.06
CA GLU A 371 11.48 -2.82 -21.72
C GLU A 371 10.35 -3.85 -21.73
N ASP A 372 9.23 -3.56 -22.41
CA ASP A 372 8.12 -4.50 -22.62
C ASP A 372 8.55 -5.84 -23.24
N LEU A 373 9.56 -5.85 -24.13
CA LEU A 373 10.08 -7.09 -24.70
C LEU A 373 10.83 -7.91 -23.64
N LEU A 374 11.62 -7.27 -22.77
CA LEU A 374 12.21 -7.94 -21.61
C LEU A 374 11.14 -8.43 -20.63
N ASN A 375 10.17 -7.59 -20.28
CA ASN A 375 9.11 -7.92 -19.32
C ASN A 375 8.24 -9.08 -19.83
N SER A 376 7.94 -9.15 -21.12
CA SER A 376 7.23 -10.28 -21.73
C SER A 376 7.99 -11.61 -21.63
N VAL A 377 9.32 -11.57 -21.71
CA VAL A 377 10.18 -12.76 -21.56
C VAL A 377 10.29 -13.17 -20.09
N ALA A 378 10.35 -12.20 -19.17
CA ALA A 378 10.39 -12.43 -17.73
C ALA A 378 9.08 -13.03 -17.17
N ARG A 379 7.91 -12.59 -17.63
CA ARG A 379 6.59 -13.09 -17.17
C ARG A 379 6.23 -14.49 -17.70
N SER A 380 6.91 -14.94 -18.75
CA SER A 380 6.70 -16.24 -19.38
C SER A 380 7.04 -17.40 -18.44
N ARG A 381 6.20 -18.44 -18.37
CA ARG A 381 6.50 -19.66 -17.59
C ARG A 381 7.71 -20.46 -18.11
N PHE A 382 8.27 -20.05 -19.24
CA PHE A 382 9.46 -20.65 -19.82
C PHE A 382 10.76 -19.95 -19.38
N PHE A 383 10.69 -18.78 -18.73
CA PHE A 383 11.84 -17.91 -18.39
C PHE A 383 13.08 -18.66 -17.87
N ASP A 384 12.90 -19.52 -16.85
CA ASP A 384 13.99 -20.26 -16.19
C ASP A 384 14.61 -21.40 -17.02
N ARG A 385 14.06 -21.77 -18.18
CA ARG A 385 14.56 -22.90 -18.98
C ARG A 385 15.76 -22.51 -19.85
N ASP A 386 15.62 -21.46 -20.65
CA ASP A 386 16.60 -21.05 -21.65
C ASP A 386 16.65 -19.52 -21.89
N GLY A 387 15.58 -18.80 -21.53
CA GLY A 387 15.50 -17.35 -21.73
C GLY A 387 16.33 -16.53 -20.76
N ARG A 388 16.46 -16.94 -19.50
CA ARG A 388 17.17 -16.16 -18.44
C ARG A 388 18.54 -15.65 -18.89
N SER A 389 19.38 -16.54 -19.44
CA SER A 389 20.70 -16.13 -19.96
C SER A 389 20.60 -15.16 -21.13
N THR A 390 19.74 -15.44 -22.12
CA THR A 390 19.51 -14.54 -23.26
C THR A 390 19.02 -13.15 -22.81
N TRP A 391 18.15 -13.13 -21.81
CA TRP A 391 17.53 -11.94 -21.23
C TRP A 391 18.57 -11.07 -20.49
N LEU A 392 19.48 -11.68 -19.73
CA LEU A 392 20.62 -10.99 -19.13
C LEU A 392 21.56 -10.39 -20.19
N HIS A 393 21.85 -11.13 -21.27
CA HIS A 393 22.65 -10.63 -22.40
C HIS A 393 21.93 -9.56 -23.24
N ALA A 394 20.64 -9.33 -22.99
CA ALA A 394 19.79 -8.37 -23.68
C ALA A 394 19.53 -7.08 -22.88
N LEU A 395 19.60 -7.13 -21.54
CA LEU A 395 19.49 -5.97 -20.65
C LEU A 395 20.37 -4.76 -21.08
N PRO A 396 21.65 -4.93 -21.48
CA PRO A 396 22.48 -3.83 -22.00
C PRO A 396 21.95 -3.11 -23.25
N LYS A 397 21.05 -3.73 -24.01
CA LYS A 397 20.58 -3.25 -25.31
C LYS A 397 19.28 -2.43 -25.23
N VAL A 398 18.77 -2.20 -24.02
CA VAL A 398 17.51 -1.47 -23.82
C VAL A 398 17.71 0.01 -24.14
N LEU A 399 16.75 0.60 -24.83
CA LEU A 399 16.73 2.04 -25.08
C LEU A 399 16.60 2.83 -23.79
N ASP A 400 17.33 3.94 -23.70
CA ASP A 400 16.94 5.01 -22.79
C ASP A 400 15.62 5.68 -23.26
N TRP A 401 15.03 6.51 -22.41
CA TRP A 401 13.81 7.27 -22.73
C TRP A 401 13.95 8.12 -24.01
N ASN A 402 15.18 8.53 -24.36
CA ASN A 402 15.49 9.36 -25.52
C ASN A 402 15.66 8.56 -26.82
N GLY A 403 15.55 7.23 -26.77
CA GLY A 403 15.73 6.36 -27.94
C GLY A 403 17.19 6.13 -28.34
N ASN A 404 18.14 6.37 -27.43
CA ASN A 404 19.56 6.07 -27.61
C ASN A 404 19.92 4.68 -27.06
N VAL A 405 20.85 4.02 -27.73
CA VAL A 405 21.34 2.69 -27.37
C VAL A 405 22.57 2.85 -26.48
N GLY A 406 22.36 2.86 -25.16
CA GLY A 406 23.44 2.73 -24.19
C GLY A 406 24.63 3.69 -24.36
N GLN A 407 24.43 4.88 -24.95
CA GLN A 407 25.42 5.94 -25.00
C GLN A 407 25.00 7.06 -24.05
N ALA A 408 25.93 7.51 -23.22
CA ALA A 408 25.75 8.72 -22.44
C ALA A 408 25.47 9.89 -23.41
N THR A 409 24.29 10.49 -23.30
CA THR A 409 23.84 11.55 -24.22
C THR A 409 24.79 12.74 -24.20
N ASP A 410 25.23 13.19 -25.38
CA ASP A 410 25.80 14.51 -25.57
C ASP A 410 24.76 15.56 -25.13
N THR A 411 25.09 16.34 -24.11
CA THR A 411 24.17 17.26 -23.40
C THR A 411 23.81 18.51 -24.19
N SER A 412 24.30 18.66 -25.42
CA SER A 412 24.14 19.85 -26.27
C SER A 412 22.69 20.20 -26.68
N TYR A 413 21.73 19.28 -26.54
CA TYR A 413 20.32 19.51 -26.89
C TYR A 413 19.44 20.13 -25.79
N LEU A 414 19.96 20.39 -24.58
CA LEU A 414 19.21 20.96 -23.44
C LEU A 414 18.94 22.48 -23.53
N LYS A 415 18.70 23.03 -24.74
CA LYS A 415 18.34 24.44 -24.95
C LYS A 415 17.01 24.57 -25.67
N SER A 416 15.95 24.85 -24.91
CA SER A 416 14.75 25.47 -25.47
C SER A 416 15.10 26.88 -25.98
N SER A 417 14.39 27.35 -27.00
CA SER A 417 14.64 28.65 -27.65
C SER A 417 14.41 29.87 -26.73
N ASN A 418 13.83 29.67 -25.54
CA ASN A 418 13.46 30.74 -24.61
C ASN A 418 14.28 30.75 -23.30
N GLY A 419 15.26 29.86 -23.13
CA GLY A 419 16.22 29.93 -22.02
C GLY A 419 15.67 29.61 -20.62
N ALA A 420 14.44 29.11 -20.51
CA ALA A 420 13.93 28.50 -19.30
C ALA A 420 14.43 27.05 -19.20
N ILE A 421 14.92 26.67 -18.02
CA ILE A 421 15.14 25.27 -17.65
C ILE A 421 13.81 24.74 -17.14
N ASP A 422 13.13 23.92 -17.93
CA ASP A 422 11.97 23.18 -17.44
C ASP A 422 12.43 22.20 -16.36
N THR A 423 11.74 22.17 -15.22
CA THR A 423 12.10 21.33 -14.08
C THR A 423 11.70 19.88 -14.39
N ILE A 424 12.67 19.08 -14.84
CA ILE A 424 12.43 17.67 -15.22
C ILE A 424 12.20 16.84 -13.95
N TYR A 425 11.06 16.15 -13.88
CA TYR A 425 10.76 15.19 -12.81
C TYR A 425 11.74 13.99 -12.89
N PRO A 426 12.52 13.67 -11.83
CA PRO A 426 13.51 12.59 -11.88
C PRO A 426 12.94 11.17 -12.05
N GLY A 427 11.65 10.96 -11.76
CA GLY A 427 10.95 9.69 -11.95
C GLY A 427 10.83 9.23 -13.42
N VAL A 428 11.22 10.07 -14.37
CA VAL A 428 11.11 9.84 -15.82
C VAL A 428 12.32 9.07 -16.40
N PHE A 429 13.41 8.90 -15.64
CA PHE A 429 14.68 8.37 -16.18
C PHE A 429 14.89 6.85 -16.05
N VAL A 430 13.96 6.11 -15.44
CA VAL A 430 14.07 4.66 -15.26
C VAL A 430 12.81 4.01 -15.85
N GLY A 431 13.00 2.96 -16.64
CA GLY A 431 11.89 2.14 -17.15
C GLY A 431 11.07 1.54 -16.00
N ASP A 432 9.76 1.42 -16.20
CA ASP A 432 8.79 1.10 -15.16
C ASP A 432 8.72 -0.42 -14.94
N PHE A 433 9.88 -1.00 -14.56
CA PHE A 433 10.08 -2.41 -14.27
C PHE A 433 9.10 -2.84 -13.17
N ARG A 434 8.00 -3.45 -13.62
CA ARG A 434 6.83 -3.63 -12.76
C ARG A 434 7.11 -4.50 -11.55
N SER A 435 6.54 -4.12 -10.42
CA SER A 435 6.48 -4.93 -9.18
C SER A 435 5.67 -6.24 -9.33
N ASP A 436 4.96 -6.43 -10.45
CA ASP A 436 4.29 -7.69 -10.81
C ASP A 436 5.23 -8.74 -11.46
N LEU A 437 6.48 -8.35 -11.77
CA LEU A 437 7.51 -9.28 -12.18
C LEU A 437 7.87 -10.17 -10.97
N LEU A 438 7.73 -11.49 -11.15
CA LEU A 438 8.26 -12.48 -10.20
C LEU A 438 9.69 -12.07 -9.80
N PRO A 439 10.05 -12.08 -8.50
CA PRO A 439 11.34 -11.54 -8.04
C PRO A 439 12.50 -12.30 -8.69
N ILE A 440 13.09 -11.69 -9.73
CA ILE A 440 14.21 -12.28 -10.47
C ILE A 440 15.44 -12.18 -9.58
N THR A 441 15.69 -13.22 -8.78
CA THR A 441 16.87 -13.29 -7.92
C THR A 441 18.12 -13.54 -8.77
N LEU A 442 18.80 -12.47 -9.21
CA LEU A 442 20.09 -12.55 -9.90
C LEU A 442 21.12 -13.31 -9.06
N GLN A 443 21.90 -14.15 -9.73
CA GLN A 443 23.08 -14.80 -9.16
C GLN A 443 24.31 -13.87 -9.26
N PRO A 444 25.33 -14.05 -8.39
CA PRO A 444 26.54 -13.22 -8.38
C PRO A 444 27.20 -13.05 -9.77
N ASP A 445 27.36 -14.13 -10.52
CA ASP A 445 27.99 -14.08 -11.85
C ASP A 445 27.12 -13.38 -12.91
N GLU A 446 25.79 -13.46 -12.78
CA GLU A 446 24.84 -12.75 -13.64
C GLU A 446 24.90 -11.23 -13.40
N LEU A 447 25.02 -10.82 -12.13
CA LEU A 447 25.20 -9.41 -11.77
C LEU A 447 26.55 -8.87 -12.30
N ARG A 448 27.65 -9.64 -12.14
CA ARG A 448 28.96 -9.27 -12.70
C ARG A 448 28.91 -9.14 -14.22
N TYR A 449 28.25 -10.07 -14.90
CA TYR A 449 28.03 -9.98 -16.35
C TYR A 449 27.33 -8.67 -16.73
N LEU A 450 26.25 -8.29 -16.03
CA LEU A 450 25.54 -7.04 -16.29
C LEU A 450 26.42 -5.81 -16.06
N MET A 451 27.26 -5.79 -15.02
CA MET A 451 28.22 -4.70 -14.76
C MET A 451 29.31 -4.55 -15.81
N GLU A 452 29.68 -5.63 -16.49
CA GLU A 452 30.70 -5.64 -17.54
C GLU A 452 30.13 -5.25 -18.91
N ASN A 453 28.84 -5.47 -19.14
CA ASN A 453 28.22 -5.34 -20.46
C ASN A 453 27.19 -4.20 -20.56
N CYS A 454 26.58 -3.76 -19.46
CA CYS A 454 25.62 -2.65 -19.46
C CYS A 454 26.35 -1.30 -19.46
N SER A 455 26.24 -0.55 -20.57
CA SER A 455 26.87 0.77 -20.71
C SER A 455 26.07 1.93 -20.12
N ASN A 456 24.85 1.68 -19.62
CA ASN A 456 24.09 2.64 -18.82
C ASN A 456 23.96 2.14 -17.36
N PRO A 457 24.91 2.50 -16.47
CA PRO A 457 24.86 2.07 -15.07
C PRO A 457 23.58 2.47 -14.33
N LEU A 458 22.93 3.58 -14.69
CA LEU A 458 21.71 4.06 -14.04
C LEU A 458 20.52 3.13 -14.26
N TYR A 459 20.44 2.56 -15.46
CA TYR A 459 19.40 1.60 -15.81
C TYR A 459 19.56 0.31 -15.00
N LEU A 460 20.80 -0.16 -14.83
CA LEU A 460 21.10 -1.33 -14.00
C LEU A 460 20.81 -1.07 -12.51
N LEU A 461 21.11 0.12 -11.98
CA LEU A 461 20.72 0.51 -10.62
C LEU A 461 19.20 0.58 -10.45
N GLY A 462 18.49 1.15 -11.42
CA GLY A 462 17.03 1.20 -11.44
C GLY A 462 16.40 -0.19 -11.40
N PHE A 463 16.92 -1.11 -12.24
CA PHE A 463 16.49 -2.50 -12.28
C PHE A 463 16.70 -3.23 -10.94
N LEU A 464 17.89 -3.12 -10.34
CA LEU A 464 18.21 -3.83 -9.08
C LEU A 464 17.37 -3.36 -7.89
N LEU A 465 17.02 -2.07 -7.85
CA LEU A 465 16.11 -1.53 -6.85
C LEU A 465 14.66 -1.99 -7.10
N GLY A 466 14.26 -2.13 -8.37
CA GLY A 466 12.93 -2.62 -8.75
C GLY A 466 12.69 -4.11 -8.45
N THR A 467 13.73 -4.95 -8.43
CA THR A 467 13.60 -6.38 -8.11
C THR A 467 13.51 -6.69 -6.62
N GLY A 468 13.71 -5.71 -5.74
CA GLY A 468 13.68 -5.89 -4.28
C GLY A 468 14.72 -6.90 -3.75
N GLN A 469 15.81 -7.13 -4.50
CA GLN A 469 16.86 -8.03 -4.04
C GLN A 469 17.70 -7.40 -2.93
N PRO A 470 18.02 -8.13 -1.84
CA PRO A 470 18.94 -7.64 -0.83
C PRO A 470 20.35 -7.45 -1.43
N ILE A 471 20.81 -6.20 -1.37
CA ILE A 471 22.11 -5.74 -1.88
C ILE A 471 23.22 -6.18 -0.91
N SER A 472 23.48 -7.49 -0.80
CA SER A 472 24.38 -8.06 0.22
C SER A 472 25.61 -8.77 -0.34
N SER A 473 26.03 -8.44 -1.57
CA SER A 473 27.20 -9.07 -2.20
C SER A 473 28.22 -8.04 -2.68
N THR A 474 29.50 -8.39 -2.58
CA THR A 474 30.67 -7.61 -3.01
C THR A 474 30.57 -7.08 -4.45
N ILE A 475 29.75 -7.71 -5.27
CA ILE A 475 29.53 -7.38 -6.68
C ILE A 475 28.65 -6.12 -6.82
N HIS A 476 27.67 -5.90 -5.94
CA HIS A 476 26.93 -4.63 -5.89
C HIS A 476 27.87 -3.45 -5.56
N VAL A 477 28.88 -3.67 -4.72
CA VAL A 477 29.89 -2.67 -4.31
C VAL A 477 30.66 -2.17 -5.52
N GLU A 478 31.17 -3.14 -6.29
CA GLU A 478 31.93 -2.89 -7.51
C GLU A 478 31.03 -2.23 -8.58
N LEU A 479 29.74 -2.59 -8.67
CA LEU A 479 28.79 -1.88 -9.54
C LEU A 479 28.73 -0.40 -9.17
N LEU A 480 28.40 -0.06 -7.92
CA LEU A 480 28.19 1.33 -7.52
C LEU A 480 29.45 2.18 -7.64
N SER A 481 30.64 1.60 -7.42
CA SER A 481 31.91 2.25 -7.77
C SER A 481 32.04 2.55 -9.28
N ARG A 482 31.63 1.64 -10.17
CA ARG A 482 31.63 1.89 -11.63
C ARG A 482 30.58 2.92 -12.04
N ILE A 483 29.41 2.96 -11.39
CA ILE A 483 28.38 3.98 -11.64
C ILE A 483 28.95 5.38 -11.36
N ILE A 484 29.58 5.53 -10.19
CA ILE A 484 30.19 6.79 -9.72
C ILE A 484 31.28 7.28 -10.68
N ASP A 485 32.08 6.35 -11.24
CA ASP A 485 33.19 6.69 -12.13
C ASP A 485 32.80 7.08 -13.56
N GLN A 486 31.60 6.71 -14.03
CA GLN A 486 31.14 6.95 -15.40
C GLN A 486 30.24 8.17 -15.57
N LEU A 487 29.69 8.70 -14.48
CA LEU A 487 28.75 9.82 -14.51
C LEU A 487 29.46 11.18 -14.33
N PRO A 488 28.94 12.27 -14.92
CA PRO A 488 29.40 13.62 -14.63
C PRO A 488 29.32 13.92 -13.11
N PRO A 489 30.35 14.52 -12.49
CA PRO A 489 30.39 14.78 -11.04
C PRO A 489 29.16 15.46 -10.45
N ASP A 490 28.54 16.37 -11.20
CA ASP A 490 27.32 17.09 -10.88
C ASP A 490 26.06 16.20 -10.93
N LYS A 491 26.06 15.17 -11.78
CA LYS A 491 24.95 14.20 -11.92
C LYS A 491 25.08 12.99 -11.00
N VAL A 492 26.31 12.59 -10.64
CA VAL A 492 26.55 11.60 -9.57
C VAL A 492 25.80 12.04 -8.31
N GLY A 493 26.02 13.28 -7.87
CA GLY A 493 25.39 13.83 -6.66
C GLY A 493 23.86 13.85 -6.74
N GLU A 494 23.28 14.34 -7.83
CA GLU A 494 21.82 14.45 -8.00
C GLU A 494 21.11 13.09 -8.03
N ILE A 495 21.69 12.09 -8.69
CA ILE A 495 21.11 10.75 -8.80
C ILE A 495 21.32 9.98 -7.49
N ILE A 496 22.52 10.02 -6.92
CA ILE A 496 22.81 9.36 -5.66
C ILE A 496 21.99 9.99 -4.52
N LEU A 497 21.77 11.31 -4.49
CA LEU A 497 20.87 11.92 -3.48
C LEU A 497 19.40 11.54 -3.71
N ASN A 498 18.87 11.64 -4.94
CA ASN A 498 17.47 11.26 -5.21
C ASN A 498 17.19 9.76 -5.04
N LYS A 499 18.22 8.88 -5.06
CA LYS A 499 18.09 7.42 -4.83
C LYS A 499 18.58 6.94 -3.46
N LEU A 500 19.42 7.68 -2.72
CA LEU A 500 19.73 7.43 -1.29
C LEU A 500 18.59 7.88 -0.35
N LEU A 501 17.67 8.70 -0.87
CA LEU A 501 16.35 8.92 -0.28
C LEU A 501 15.43 7.70 -0.42
N TYR A 502 15.84 6.64 -1.14
CA TYR A 502 15.35 5.28 -0.94
C TYR A 502 16.40 4.49 -0.13
N GLU A 503 15.95 3.69 0.83
CA GLU A 503 16.74 3.39 2.04
C GLU A 503 17.99 2.52 1.83
N ASP A 504 17.95 1.54 0.94
CA ASP A 504 18.86 0.37 0.98
C ASP A 504 20.35 0.67 0.77
N LEU A 505 20.70 1.70 -0.02
CA LEU A 505 22.10 1.98 -0.36
C LEU A 505 22.91 2.56 0.82
N TYR A 506 22.27 3.28 1.75
CA TYR A 506 22.98 4.06 2.77
C TYR A 506 23.45 3.22 3.96
N ASP A 507 22.63 2.27 4.42
CA ASP A 507 22.99 1.38 5.52
C ASP A 507 24.03 0.34 5.10
N TRP A 508 23.95 -0.10 3.85
CA TRP A 508 24.94 -0.97 3.25
C TRP A 508 26.35 -0.33 3.17
N TYR A 509 26.48 0.99 2.95
CA TYR A 509 27.77 1.70 3.10
C TYR A 509 28.29 1.73 4.55
N ARG A 510 27.43 1.68 5.57
CA ARG A 510 27.88 1.55 6.98
C ARG A 510 28.38 0.15 7.28
N GLU A 511 27.71 -0.87 6.76
CA GLU A 511 27.87 -2.25 7.25
C GLU A 511 28.86 -3.08 6.42
N ASP A 512 29.12 -2.70 5.16
CA ASP A 512 30.12 -3.33 4.31
C ASP A 512 31.46 -2.55 4.37
N SER A 513 32.45 -3.11 5.07
CA SER A 513 33.81 -2.55 5.15
C SER A 513 34.49 -2.42 3.78
N THR A 514 34.09 -3.23 2.80
CA THR A 514 34.62 -3.19 1.43
C THR A 514 34.00 -2.04 0.62
N LEU A 515 32.80 -1.51 0.97
CA LEU A 515 32.33 -0.22 0.44
C LEU A 515 33.23 0.93 0.90
N GLN A 516 33.54 0.94 2.19
CA GLN A 516 34.33 2.00 2.83
C GLN A 516 35.77 2.06 2.30
N GLU A 517 36.29 0.91 1.86
CA GLU A 517 37.62 0.78 1.26
C GLU A 517 37.63 1.08 -0.26
N LEU A 518 36.61 0.67 -1.02
CA LEU A 518 36.52 0.91 -2.47
C LEU A 518 36.10 2.34 -2.83
N LEU A 519 35.17 2.93 -2.08
CA LEU A 519 34.75 4.31 -2.26
C LEU A 519 35.67 5.23 -1.46
N SER A 520 36.91 5.41 -1.96
CA SER A 520 37.93 6.14 -1.21
C SER A 520 37.45 7.53 -0.78
N TYR A 521 37.74 7.88 0.47
CA TYR A 521 37.33 9.12 1.12
C TYR A 521 37.68 10.36 0.27
N GLU A 522 38.80 10.34 -0.46
CA GLU A 522 39.22 11.39 -1.41
C GLU A 522 38.34 11.49 -2.67
N LYS A 523 37.80 10.38 -3.19
CA LYS A 523 36.99 10.35 -4.41
C LYS A 523 35.57 10.83 -4.14
N ILE A 524 34.99 10.40 -3.00
CA ILE A 524 33.78 11.00 -2.44
C ILE A 524 34.03 12.49 -2.15
N LEU A 525 35.13 12.85 -1.47
CA LEU A 525 35.48 14.27 -1.25
C LEU A 525 35.66 15.05 -2.55
N SER A 526 36.09 14.46 -3.67
CA SER A 526 36.26 15.13 -4.96
C SER A 526 34.93 15.44 -5.65
N LEU A 527 34.02 14.47 -5.67
CA LEU A 527 32.65 14.64 -6.18
C LEU A 527 31.87 15.61 -5.30
N LEU A 528 31.99 15.43 -3.98
CA LEU A 528 31.52 16.40 -3.01
C LEU A 528 32.26 17.73 -3.15
N ASN A 529 33.52 17.84 -3.59
CA ASN A 529 34.28 19.10 -3.76
C ASN A 529 33.73 19.98 -4.90
N ASN A 530 33.21 19.36 -5.97
CA ASN A 530 32.62 20.13 -7.07
C ASN A 530 31.20 20.60 -6.74
N TYR A 531 30.41 19.77 -6.05
CA TYR A 531 29.11 20.19 -5.50
C TYR A 531 29.29 21.15 -4.30
N ARG A 532 30.36 20.97 -3.51
CA ARG A 532 30.86 21.87 -2.45
C ARG A 532 31.02 23.27 -3.01
N ASN A 533 31.57 23.54 -4.20
CA ASN A 533 31.67 24.94 -4.65
C ASN A 533 30.31 25.67 -4.76
N VAL A 534 29.19 24.94 -4.89
CA VAL A 534 27.81 25.46 -4.84
C VAL A 534 27.19 25.39 -3.43
N VAL A 535 27.54 24.35 -2.65
CA VAL A 535 26.97 24.06 -1.33
C VAL A 535 27.82 24.57 -0.16
N GLU A 536 29.11 24.90 -0.32
CA GLU A 536 30.07 25.30 0.72
C GLU A 536 29.94 26.73 1.16
N GLN A 537 29.48 27.62 0.29
CA GLN A 537 29.00 28.92 0.74
C GLN A 537 27.85 28.75 1.75
N ARG A 538 27.25 27.55 1.85
CA ARG A 538 26.22 27.16 2.83
C ARG A 538 26.67 26.05 3.82
N ALA A 539 27.74 25.28 3.56
CA ALA A 539 28.10 24.07 4.33
C ALA A 539 29.59 23.96 4.77
N ALA A 540 30.50 24.81 4.26
CA ALA A 540 31.90 24.81 4.74
C ALA A 540 31.99 25.22 6.22
N ILE A 541 31.03 26.04 6.67
CA ILE A 541 30.89 26.48 8.07
C ILE A 541 30.59 25.27 8.98
N ASN A 542 29.79 24.31 8.52
CA ASN A 542 29.43 23.12 9.30
C ASN A 542 30.51 22.02 9.22
N THR A 543 31.07 21.78 8.03
CA THR A 543 32.03 20.67 7.82
C THR A 543 33.37 20.90 8.53
N ALA A 544 33.82 22.16 8.62
CA ALA A 544 35.00 22.52 9.40
C ALA A 544 34.79 22.38 10.93
N TRP A 545 33.53 22.31 11.38
CA TRP A 545 33.16 22.18 12.79
C TRP A 545 33.06 20.70 13.20
N CYS A 546 32.30 19.88 12.46
CA CYS A 546 32.12 18.46 12.78
C CYS A 546 33.48 17.68 12.71
N SER A 547 34.41 18.03 11.80
CA SER A 547 35.75 17.40 11.71
C SER A 547 36.71 17.71 12.86
N ASN A 548 36.52 18.81 13.60
CA ASN A 548 37.34 19.12 14.78
C ASN A 548 36.84 18.44 16.07
N LEU A 549 35.69 17.75 16.01
CA LEU A 549 35.01 17.18 17.18
C LEU A 549 34.90 15.63 17.15
N GLY A 550 35.08 14.98 15.99
CA GLY A 550 35.22 13.51 15.90
C GLY A 550 33.94 12.73 16.22
N LEU A 551 32.87 12.95 15.45
CA LEU A 551 31.49 12.62 15.82
C LEU A 551 30.81 11.55 14.92
N SER A 552 29.71 10.94 15.38
CA SER A 552 29.11 9.69 14.87
C SER A 552 27.80 9.86 14.05
N ARG A 553 27.00 8.78 13.84
CA ARG A 553 25.75 8.79 13.02
C ARG A 553 24.68 9.72 13.58
N SER A 554 24.42 9.62 14.87
CA SER A 554 23.57 10.56 15.63
C SER A 554 24.01 12.00 15.35
N SER A 555 25.31 12.20 15.12
CA SER A 555 25.90 13.51 14.95
C SER A 555 25.71 14.20 13.60
N ALA A 556 25.18 13.53 12.58
CA ALA A 556 24.66 14.21 11.39
C ALA A 556 23.36 14.97 11.72
N ALA A 557 22.47 14.35 12.51
CA ALA A 557 21.32 15.03 13.10
C ALA A 557 21.76 16.09 14.12
N ILE A 558 22.78 15.83 14.97
CA ILE A 558 23.38 16.86 15.85
C ILE A 558 23.88 18.05 15.04
N CYS A 559 24.72 17.86 14.01
CA CYS A 559 25.23 18.98 13.22
C CYS A 559 24.10 19.74 12.49
N LEU A 560 23.00 19.09 12.07
CA LEU A 560 21.83 19.77 11.49
C LEU A 560 21.05 20.59 12.54
N VAL A 561 20.86 20.07 13.75
CA VAL A 561 20.15 20.73 14.86
C VAL A 561 20.97 21.86 15.48
N GLU A 562 22.27 21.65 15.70
CA GLU A 562 23.19 22.69 16.21
C GLU A 562 23.34 23.85 15.20
N SER A 563 23.28 23.57 13.89
CA SER A 563 23.22 24.61 12.84
C SER A 563 22.02 25.56 13.00
N LEU A 564 20.92 25.07 13.59
CA LEU A 564 19.69 25.85 13.84
C LEU A 564 19.73 26.62 15.16
N ARG A 565 20.55 26.20 16.13
CA ARG A 565 20.77 26.88 17.42
C ARG A 565 21.76 28.05 17.34
N GLY A 566 22.70 28.03 16.40
CA GLY A 566 23.77 29.03 16.32
C GLY A 566 23.26 30.48 16.17
N GLY A 567 23.63 31.37 17.10
CA GLY A 567 23.33 32.79 17.01
C GLY A 567 24.13 33.53 15.92
N GLY A 568 23.49 34.43 15.19
CA GLY A 568 24.10 35.25 14.13
C GLY A 568 23.85 34.72 12.72
N GLY A 569 24.67 35.15 11.75
CA GLY A 569 24.46 34.93 10.31
C GLY A 569 24.40 33.47 9.84
N LEU A 570 24.73 32.50 10.71
CA LEU A 570 24.49 31.07 10.50
C LEU A 570 22.99 30.74 10.49
N ARG A 571 22.23 31.24 11.47
CA ARG A 571 20.76 31.13 11.53
C ARG A 571 20.10 31.80 10.34
N GLU A 572 20.65 32.93 9.88
CA GLU A 572 20.17 33.63 8.69
C GLU A 572 20.51 32.87 7.40
N ALA A 573 21.72 32.31 7.26
CA ALA A 573 22.10 31.50 6.10
C ALA A 573 21.28 30.19 6.02
N ALA A 574 21.08 29.54 7.16
CA ALA A 574 20.14 28.44 7.36
C ALA A 574 18.73 28.86 6.90
N GLN A 575 18.14 29.89 7.51
CA GLN A 575 16.82 30.41 7.12
C GLN A 575 16.74 30.79 5.64
N HIS A 576 17.80 31.29 5.03
CA HIS A 576 17.84 31.66 3.61
C HIS A 576 18.04 30.45 2.66
N VAL A 577 18.45 29.29 3.19
CA VAL A 577 18.29 27.97 2.53
C VAL A 577 16.83 27.53 2.67
N PHE A 578 16.33 27.47 3.91
CA PHE A 578 15.02 26.93 4.28
C PHE A 578 13.81 27.70 3.71
N LEU A 579 13.91 29.03 3.55
CA LEU A 579 12.87 29.87 2.94
C LEU A 579 12.86 29.81 1.40
N ASN A 580 13.89 29.21 0.79
CA ASN A 580 14.07 29.16 -0.67
C ASN A 580 14.01 27.73 -1.25
N SER A 581 13.93 26.70 -0.41
CA SER A 581 13.60 25.33 -0.81
C SER A 581 12.10 25.10 -0.73
N ASP A 582 11.48 24.47 -1.73
CA ASP A 582 10.09 24.01 -1.63
C ASP A 582 9.91 23.15 -0.38
N SER A 583 8.93 23.50 0.47
CA SER A 583 8.70 22.86 1.77
C SER A 583 8.53 21.34 1.67
N ILE A 584 7.95 20.87 0.57
CA ILE A 584 7.72 19.46 0.24
C ILE A 584 9.03 18.66 0.14
N CYS A 585 10.11 19.25 -0.38
CA CYS A 585 11.41 18.57 -0.47
C CYS A 585 12.12 18.48 0.89
N TRP A 586 11.92 19.46 1.76
CA TRP A 586 12.44 19.46 3.13
C TRP A 586 11.79 18.40 3.99
N GLU A 587 10.45 18.33 4.00
CA GLU A 587 9.71 17.34 4.79
C GLU A 587 10.09 15.90 4.40
N LYS A 588 10.20 15.60 3.09
CA LYS A 588 10.64 14.28 2.60
C LYS A 588 12.09 13.96 2.95
N THR A 589 12.97 14.96 2.99
CA THR A 589 14.37 14.76 3.39
C THR A 589 14.46 14.43 4.88
N LEU A 590 13.67 15.11 5.71
CA LEU A 590 13.55 14.79 7.13
C LEU A 590 12.91 13.42 7.36
N GLU A 591 11.84 13.08 6.64
CA GLU A 591 11.23 11.75 6.67
C GLU A 591 12.29 10.67 6.39
N SER A 592 13.09 10.82 5.33
CA SER A 592 14.15 9.83 5.02
C SER A 592 15.38 9.82 5.94
N ILE A 593 15.55 10.86 6.76
CA ILE A 593 16.51 10.85 7.88
C ILE A 593 15.88 10.14 9.08
N PHE A 594 14.62 10.46 9.39
CA PHE A 594 13.87 9.88 10.49
C PHE A 594 13.54 8.40 10.26
N GLU A 595 13.47 7.96 9.00
CA GLU A 595 13.31 6.56 8.60
C GLU A 595 14.46 5.68 9.10
N LYS A 596 15.65 6.25 9.24
CA LYS A 596 16.89 5.57 9.60
C LYS A 596 17.26 5.71 11.08
N ILE A 597 16.38 6.30 11.90
CA ILE A 597 16.55 6.37 13.36
C ILE A 597 16.18 5.00 13.95
N GLU A 598 17.15 4.32 14.56
CA GLU A 598 16.87 3.16 15.40
C GLU A 598 16.62 3.59 16.86
N TYR A 599 16.06 2.71 17.70
CA TYR A 599 15.81 3.03 19.11
C TYR A 599 17.07 3.53 19.85
N ASP A 600 18.23 2.96 19.54
CA ASP A 600 19.51 3.30 20.18
C ASP A 600 20.03 4.69 19.78
N ASP A 601 19.52 5.29 18.67
CA ASP A 601 19.83 6.67 18.29
C ASP A 601 19.02 7.71 19.11
N LEU A 602 17.92 7.31 19.76
CA LEU A 602 16.99 8.23 20.42
C LEU A 602 17.62 9.03 21.56
N GLU A 603 18.59 8.48 22.30
CA GLU A 603 19.25 9.21 23.40
C GLU A 603 19.93 10.47 22.86
N GLY A 604 20.80 10.32 21.86
CA GLY A 604 21.52 11.44 21.24
C GLY A 604 20.61 12.41 20.49
N ILE A 605 19.45 11.96 20.00
CA ILE A 605 18.46 12.83 19.37
C ILE A 605 17.68 13.62 20.42
N LEU A 606 17.32 13.04 21.56
CA LEU A 606 16.63 13.75 22.63
C LEU A 606 17.54 14.76 23.33
N GLU A 607 18.83 14.45 23.50
CA GLU A 607 19.83 15.43 23.97
C GLU A 607 19.83 16.72 23.13
N LEU A 608 19.60 16.60 21.82
CA LEU A 608 19.44 17.75 20.94
C LEU A 608 18.15 18.50 21.14
N VAL A 609 17.02 17.81 21.22
CA VAL A 609 15.70 18.44 21.16
C VAL A 609 15.30 19.06 22.50
N VAL A 610 15.75 18.49 23.62
CA VAL A 610 15.39 18.91 24.99
C VAL A 610 15.88 20.32 25.35
N GLY A 611 17.06 20.74 24.87
CA GLY A 611 17.65 22.03 25.22
C GLY A 611 16.94 23.24 24.55
N ASP A 612 16.83 24.34 25.31
CA ASP A 612 15.84 25.44 25.21
C ASP A 612 15.62 26.16 23.86
N ASP A 613 16.40 25.90 22.82
CA ASP A 613 16.46 26.70 21.58
C ASP A 613 16.10 25.94 20.28
N PHE A 614 15.51 24.75 20.32
CA PHE A 614 15.13 24.03 19.10
C PHE A 614 13.74 24.45 18.57
N PRO A 615 13.62 25.19 17.45
CA PRO A 615 12.35 25.78 17.00
C PRO A 615 11.41 24.79 16.28
N TYR A 616 11.78 23.50 16.25
CA TYR A 616 11.08 22.46 15.50
C TYR A 616 10.85 21.20 16.34
N GLN A 617 10.55 21.34 17.63
CA GLN A 617 10.24 20.18 18.49
C GLN A 617 9.11 19.31 17.90
N SER A 618 8.14 19.90 17.21
CA SER A 618 7.10 19.20 16.42
C SER A 618 7.62 18.23 15.35
N LEU A 619 8.86 18.37 14.89
CA LEU A 619 9.46 17.37 13.99
C LEU A 619 9.72 16.03 14.70
N MET A 620 9.81 16.01 16.04
CA MET A 620 9.94 14.78 16.82
C MET A 620 8.65 13.96 16.93
N GLU A 621 7.48 14.51 16.60
CA GLU A 621 6.24 13.71 16.54
C GLU A 621 6.43 12.55 15.56
N LYS A 622 7.01 12.83 14.39
CA LYS A 622 7.25 11.83 13.33
C LYS A 622 8.16 10.65 13.77
N PRO A 623 9.42 10.85 14.22
CA PRO A 623 10.25 9.75 14.74
C PRO A 623 9.64 9.02 15.92
N LEU A 624 9.03 9.73 16.87
CA LEU A 624 8.49 9.09 18.08
C LEU A 624 7.23 8.28 17.76
N HIS A 625 6.36 8.76 16.87
CA HIS A 625 5.24 7.97 16.35
C HIS A 625 5.73 6.72 15.63
N SER A 626 6.73 6.87 14.75
CA SER A 626 7.33 5.78 13.97
C SER A 626 8.04 4.71 14.79
N LEU A 627 8.53 5.06 15.97
CA LEU A 627 9.09 4.11 16.93
C LEU A 627 8.01 3.60 17.91
N ALA A 628 6.73 3.83 17.65
CA ALA A 628 5.63 3.49 18.53
C ALA A 628 5.80 3.99 19.98
N ILE A 629 6.39 5.18 20.16
CA ILE A 629 6.57 5.85 21.45
C ILE A 629 5.44 6.87 21.61
N PRO A 630 4.36 6.53 22.34
CA PRO A 630 3.18 7.39 22.45
C PRO A 630 3.50 8.63 23.28
N TYR A 631 3.60 9.78 22.61
CA TYR A 631 4.21 10.99 23.11
C TYR A 631 3.35 12.23 22.78
N ASN A 632 3.26 13.21 23.70
CA ASN A 632 2.54 14.48 23.44
C ASN A 632 3.46 15.70 23.49
N LEU A 633 3.58 16.44 22.39
CA LEU A 633 4.21 17.77 22.40
C LEU A 633 3.20 18.90 22.68
N SER A 634 1.91 18.75 22.33
CA SER A 634 0.89 19.83 22.40
C SER A 634 0.48 20.33 23.80
N GLY A 635 1.17 19.89 24.85
CA GLY A 635 0.96 20.37 26.22
C GLY A 635 1.81 21.59 26.54
N ALA A 636 1.42 22.38 27.53
CA ALA A 636 2.18 23.55 27.99
C ALA A 636 3.60 23.25 28.54
N ASN A 637 3.97 21.97 28.68
CA ASN A 637 5.25 21.48 29.20
C ASN A 637 5.88 20.44 28.25
N GLU A 638 6.09 20.83 26.99
CA GLU A 638 6.75 20.04 25.94
C GLU A 638 8.15 19.56 26.38
N SER A 639 8.98 20.48 26.89
CA SER A 639 10.32 20.21 27.44
C SER A 639 10.32 19.25 28.64
N GLU A 640 9.32 19.31 29.54
CA GLU A 640 9.20 18.35 30.66
C GLU A 640 8.92 16.94 30.13
N SER A 641 8.04 16.83 29.14
CA SER A 641 7.69 15.55 28.55
C SER A 641 8.87 14.93 27.79
N LEU A 642 9.68 15.75 27.11
CA LEU A 642 10.90 15.30 26.41
C LEU A 642 11.96 14.86 27.44
N SER A 643 12.12 15.63 28.52
CA SER A 643 12.99 15.27 29.65
C SER A 643 12.59 13.95 30.31
N ILE A 644 11.28 13.67 30.46
CA ILE A 644 10.77 12.40 30.98
C ILE A 644 11.08 11.24 30.01
N LEU A 645 10.92 11.45 28.71
CA LEU A 645 11.25 10.44 27.70
C LEU A 645 12.77 10.17 27.68
N GLN A 646 13.60 11.22 27.63
CA GLN A 646 15.07 11.10 27.69
C GLN A 646 15.50 10.32 28.93
N HIS A 647 15.00 10.70 30.11
CA HIS A 647 15.29 10.00 31.36
C HIS A 647 14.90 8.51 31.31
N ARG A 648 13.77 8.16 30.69
CA ARG A 648 13.37 6.75 30.51
C ARG A 648 14.33 6.01 29.61
N ILE A 649 14.69 6.54 28.44
CA ILE A 649 15.62 5.89 27.51
C ILE A 649 16.99 5.69 28.15
N GLN A 650 17.45 6.64 28.96
CA GLN A 650 18.72 6.56 29.69
C GLN A 650 18.73 5.60 30.89
N THR A 651 17.57 5.20 31.42
CA THR A 651 17.49 4.42 32.68
C THR A 651 16.76 3.08 32.56
N LEU A 652 16.09 2.82 31.45
CA LEU A 652 15.28 1.63 31.21
C LEU A 652 15.73 0.95 29.91
N THR A 653 15.69 -0.38 29.88
CA THR A 653 15.86 -1.13 28.62
C THR A 653 14.74 -0.78 27.62
N PRO A 654 14.92 -1.01 26.30
CA PRO A 654 13.87 -0.76 25.31
C PRO A 654 12.54 -1.44 25.68
N PHE A 655 12.60 -2.72 26.09
CA PHE A 655 11.46 -3.47 26.61
C PHE A 655 10.75 -2.75 27.76
N GLU A 656 11.49 -2.25 28.75
CA GLU A 656 10.93 -1.54 29.90
C GLU A 656 10.34 -0.18 29.52
N VAL A 657 10.91 0.52 28.53
CA VAL A 657 10.32 1.76 28.00
C VAL A 657 8.96 1.49 27.36
N TYR A 658 8.87 0.56 26.41
CA TYR A 658 7.57 0.18 25.82
C TYR A 658 6.59 -0.33 26.87
N LEU A 659 7.03 -1.22 27.77
CA LEU A 659 6.21 -1.71 28.87
C LEU A 659 5.71 -0.57 29.78
N SER A 660 6.51 0.47 30.04
CA SER A 660 6.08 1.65 30.80
C SER A 660 4.95 2.42 30.11
N TYR A 661 4.96 2.47 28.77
CA TYR A 661 3.91 3.07 27.98
C TYR A 661 2.66 2.21 27.95
N VAL A 662 2.75 0.91 27.61
CA VAL A 662 1.55 0.06 27.56
C VAL A 662 0.89 -0.05 28.95
N LYS A 663 1.68 -0.17 30.05
CA LYS A 663 1.16 -0.14 31.43
C LYS A 663 0.46 1.17 31.81
N ALA A 664 0.78 2.26 31.13
CA ALA A 664 0.08 3.53 31.33
C ALA A 664 -1.37 3.40 30.83
N TYR A 665 -1.58 2.84 29.63
CA TYR A 665 -2.90 2.60 29.02
C TYR A 665 -3.69 1.55 29.79
N ASP A 666 -3.10 0.37 29.93
CA ASP A 666 -3.71 -0.76 30.61
C ASP A 666 -2.72 -1.42 31.57
N SER A 667 -2.92 -1.19 32.87
CA SER A 667 -2.12 -1.80 33.91
C SER A 667 -2.36 -3.32 34.05
N THR A 668 -3.40 -3.88 33.42
CA THR A 668 -3.74 -5.31 33.51
C THR A 668 -2.91 -6.21 32.60
N ILE A 669 -2.13 -5.64 31.67
CA ILE A 669 -1.14 -6.38 30.87
C ILE A 669 0.00 -6.96 31.72
N VAL A 670 0.13 -6.53 32.98
CA VAL A 670 1.08 -7.08 33.96
C VAL A 670 0.28 -7.67 35.12
N LYS A 671 0.51 -8.95 35.39
CA LYS A 671 -0.09 -9.68 36.49
C LYS A 671 0.45 -9.19 37.83
N LYS A 672 -0.24 -9.58 38.91
CA LYS A 672 0.15 -9.22 40.29
C LYS A 672 1.54 -9.74 40.71
N ASP A 673 2.09 -10.73 40.00
CA ASP A 673 3.44 -11.27 40.19
C ASP A 673 4.54 -10.55 39.37
N GLY A 674 4.16 -9.54 38.57
CA GLY A 674 5.07 -8.80 37.69
C GLY A 674 5.27 -9.41 36.30
N THR A 675 4.70 -10.58 36.01
CA THR A 675 4.80 -11.21 34.67
C THR A 675 3.78 -10.63 33.68
N LEU A 676 4.04 -10.78 32.39
CA LEU A 676 3.10 -10.33 31.35
C LEU A 676 1.82 -11.20 31.33
N ASP A 677 0.70 -10.54 31.10
CA ASP A 677 -0.57 -11.18 30.77
C ASP A 677 -0.73 -11.30 29.26
N TYR A 678 -0.18 -12.37 28.70
CA TYR A 678 -0.26 -12.65 27.26
C TYR A 678 -1.70 -12.84 26.75
N GLN A 679 -2.65 -13.24 27.61
CA GLN A 679 -4.06 -13.32 27.19
C GLN A 679 -4.63 -11.91 27.04
N ARG A 680 -4.35 -11.01 28.00
CA ARG A 680 -4.75 -9.60 27.88
C ARG A 680 -4.07 -8.91 26.70
N ILE A 681 -2.80 -9.19 26.45
CA ILE A 681 -2.09 -8.71 25.25
C ILE A 681 -2.76 -9.23 23.98
N TYR A 682 -3.13 -10.51 23.92
CA TYR A 682 -3.83 -11.11 22.77
C TYR A 682 -5.20 -10.46 22.54
N GLU A 683 -5.96 -10.15 23.60
CA GLU A 683 -7.22 -9.40 23.52
C GLU A 683 -7.01 -8.01 22.90
N ILE A 684 -6.00 -7.27 23.37
CA ILE A 684 -5.67 -5.94 22.84
C ILE A 684 -5.24 -6.02 21.38
N LEU A 685 -4.36 -6.96 21.01
CA LEU A 685 -3.97 -7.22 19.61
C LEU A 685 -5.17 -7.61 18.73
N THR A 686 -6.23 -8.18 19.31
CA THR A 686 -7.41 -8.61 18.55
C THR A 686 -8.43 -7.50 18.35
N HIS A 687 -8.63 -6.64 19.36
CA HIS A 687 -9.77 -5.72 19.41
C HIS A 687 -9.40 -4.23 19.34
N ASP A 688 -8.17 -3.89 19.68
CA ASP A 688 -7.72 -2.50 19.74
C ASP A 688 -6.89 -2.13 18.49
N TYR A 689 -6.75 -3.03 17.51
CA TYR A 689 -6.13 -2.70 16.23
C TYR A 689 -6.95 -1.60 15.55
N GLY A 690 -6.30 -0.49 15.21
CA GLY A 690 -6.88 0.80 14.83
C GLY A 690 -7.69 0.84 13.53
N VAL A 691 -8.39 -0.21 13.15
CA VAL A 691 -9.34 -0.16 12.05
C VAL A 691 -10.55 0.68 12.50
N GLY A 692 -10.62 1.93 12.06
CA GLY A 692 -11.79 2.77 12.28
C GLY A 692 -13.03 2.23 11.56
N PHE A 693 -14.21 2.76 11.89
CA PHE A 693 -15.46 2.18 11.41
C PHE A 693 -15.55 2.20 9.87
N ILE A 694 -15.23 3.33 9.24
CA ILE A 694 -15.15 3.50 7.78
C ILE A 694 -13.70 3.48 7.26
N GLU A 695 -12.77 4.12 7.97
CA GLU A 695 -11.39 4.37 7.51
C GLU A 695 -10.34 3.66 8.38
N ASN A 696 -9.11 3.51 7.89
CA ASN A 696 -7.98 3.06 8.73
C ASN A 696 -7.54 4.19 9.67
N TYR A 697 -7.27 3.84 10.92
CA TYR A 697 -6.71 4.71 11.94
C TYR A 697 -5.40 4.11 12.49
N TYR A 698 -4.53 4.93 13.08
CA TYR A 698 -3.30 4.45 13.69
C TYR A 698 -3.50 4.28 15.20
N ASP A 699 -3.42 3.04 15.70
CA ASP A 699 -3.39 2.78 17.14
C ASP A 699 -1.97 2.50 17.64
N TYR A 700 -1.29 3.58 18.03
CA TYR A 700 0.06 3.53 18.61
C TYR A 700 0.16 2.61 19.84
N ARG A 701 -0.95 2.32 20.54
CA ARG A 701 -0.94 1.45 21.73
C ARG A 701 -0.72 -0.01 21.33
N VAL A 702 -1.33 -0.44 20.22
CA VAL A 702 -1.13 -1.77 19.63
C VAL A 702 0.27 -1.89 19.04
N GLU A 703 0.77 -0.83 18.41
CA GLU A 703 2.13 -0.79 17.89
C GLU A 703 3.18 -0.84 19.02
N SER A 704 2.99 -0.11 20.12
CA SER A 704 3.83 -0.22 21.34
C SER A 704 3.81 -1.64 21.93
N ILE A 705 2.71 -2.37 21.80
CA ILE A 705 2.61 -3.78 22.23
C ILE A 705 3.40 -4.69 21.31
N VAL A 706 3.30 -4.50 19.98
CA VAL A 706 4.13 -5.23 19.01
C VAL A 706 5.60 -4.99 19.31
N LYS A 707 6.02 -3.73 19.51
CA LYS A 707 7.39 -3.37 19.94
C LYS A 707 7.80 -4.04 21.25
N MET A 708 6.95 -3.96 22.27
CA MET A 708 7.19 -4.62 23.57
C MET A 708 7.40 -6.14 23.40
N LEU A 709 6.63 -6.80 22.54
CA LEU A 709 6.78 -8.24 22.25
C LEU A 709 8.08 -8.53 21.49
N GLU A 710 8.44 -7.70 20.51
CA GLU A 710 9.69 -7.82 19.74
C GLU A 710 10.91 -7.82 20.65
N TYR A 711 11.02 -6.82 21.53
CA TYR A 711 12.12 -6.74 22.50
C TYR A 711 12.04 -7.82 23.59
N HIS A 712 10.83 -8.25 24.00
CA HIS A 712 10.67 -9.29 25.01
C HIS A 712 11.13 -10.67 24.52
N PHE A 713 10.83 -11.02 23.27
CA PHE A 713 11.17 -12.31 22.68
C PHE A 713 12.46 -12.31 21.86
N GLY A 714 13.07 -11.13 21.63
CA GLY A 714 14.28 -10.98 20.82
C GLY A 714 14.07 -11.36 19.35
N THR A 715 12.86 -11.12 18.82
CA THR A 715 12.51 -11.48 17.43
C THR A 715 11.42 -10.56 16.89
N ASN A 716 11.54 -10.18 15.63
CA ASN A 716 10.52 -9.48 14.85
C ASN A 716 9.73 -10.45 13.93
N LEU A 717 9.73 -11.76 14.23
CA LEU A 717 9.07 -12.81 13.43
C LEU A 717 9.48 -12.87 11.95
N GLY A 718 10.59 -12.25 11.56
CA GLY A 718 11.08 -12.20 10.18
C GLY A 718 10.54 -11.02 9.35
N PHE A 719 9.81 -10.08 9.96
CA PHE A 719 9.52 -8.80 9.31
C PHE A 719 10.81 -7.98 9.16
N ILE A 720 10.92 -7.18 8.09
CA ILE A 720 12.04 -6.26 7.89
C ILE A 720 12.13 -5.31 9.09
N ASN A 721 13.37 -4.97 9.46
CA ASN A 721 13.75 -4.51 10.80
C ASN A 721 12.87 -3.34 11.28
N SER A 722 11.90 -3.65 12.13
CA SER A 722 10.78 -2.78 12.48
C SER A 722 11.17 -1.58 13.35
N ASN A 723 12.45 -1.40 13.67
CA ASN A 723 12.98 -0.27 14.44
C ASN A 723 13.21 0.97 13.57
N ARG A 724 12.71 0.97 12.33
CA ARG A 724 12.70 2.08 11.37
C ARG A 724 11.33 2.75 11.35
N PHE A 725 11.18 3.80 10.54
CA PHE A 725 9.86 4.40 10.27
C PHE A 725 8.81 3.36 9.89
N LEU A 726 7.58 3.59 10.33
CA LEU A 726 6.43 3.18 9.55
C LEU A 726 6.06 4.30 8.57
N THR A 727 6.50 4.19 7.32
CA THR A 727 5.94 5.02 6.25
C THR A 727 4.46 4.68 6.04
N SER A 728 3.68 5.53 5.35
CA SER A 728 2.27 5.22 5.05
C SER A 728 2.07 3.90 4.28
N THR A 729 3.07 3.48 3.51
CA THR A 729 3.17 2.16 2.85
C THR A 729 3.34 1.00 3.83
N GLU A 730 3.88 1.24 5.03
CA GLU A 730 4.02 0.22 6.09
C GLU A 730 2.80 0.07 7.01
N GLN A 731 1.65 0.73 6.74
CA GLN A 731 0.35 0.32 7.33
C GLN A 731 0.09 -1.18 7.13
N VAL A 732 0.53 -1.70 5.97
CA VAL A 732 0.48 -3.11 5.59
C VAL A 732 1.26 -3.97 6.59
N ALA A 733 2.41 -3.49 7.09
CA ALA A 733 3.25 -4.25 8.01
C ALA A 733 2.56 -4.47 9.37
N LEU A 734 1.81 -3.51 9.92
CA LEU A 734 1.09 -3.74 11.18
C LEU A 734 -0.10 -4.71 11.00
N ALA A 735 -0.78 -4.63 9.85
CA ALA A 735 -1.86 -5.56 9.48
C ALA A 735 -1.38 -7.02 9.41
N ASP A 736 -0.14 -7.25 8.96
CA ASP A 736 0.48 -8.59 8.90
C ASP A 736 1.18 -9.01 10.21
N ARG A 737 1.81 -8.06 10.91
CA ARG A 737 2.50 -8.30 12.21
C ARG A 737 1.53 -8.78 13.29
N ILE A 738 0.32 -8.23 13.36
CA ILE A 738 -0.65 -8.60 14.41
C ILE A 738 -1.09 -10.07 14.33
N PRO A 739 -1.57 -10.60 13.17
CA PRO A 739 -1.83 -12.02 13.00
C PRO A 739 -0.62 -12.92 13.27
N ALA A 740 0.58 -12.48 12.88
CA ALA A 740 1.82 -13.21 13.15
C ALA A 740 2.13 -13.30 14.65
N TRP A 741 2.01 -12.19 15.39
CA TRP A 741 2.19 -12.17 16.85
C TRP A 741 1.12 -12.96 17.59
N LYS A 742 -0.14 -12.87 17.18
CA LYS A 742 -1.23 -13.72 17.71
C LYS A 742 -0.91 -15.20 17.54
N ARG A 743 -0.52 -15.61 16.32
CA ARG A 743 -0.10 -17.00 16.03
C ARG A 743 1.10 -17.42 16.89
N PHE A 744 2.12 -16.57 17.03
CA PHE A 744 3.27 -16.86 17.88
C PHE A 744 2.87 -17.09 19.35
N LEU A 745 1.99 -16.25 19.90
CA LEU A 745 1.47 -16.42 21.27
C LEU A 745 0.65 -17.71 21.44
N GLU A 746 -0.11 -18.12 20.42
CA GLU A 746 -0.84 -19.40 20.38
C GLU A 746 0.12 -20.60 20.31
N GLU A 747 1.09 -20.60 19.39
CA GLU A 747 2.08 -21.66 19.20
C GLU A 747 2.96 -21.87 20.44
N LYS A 748 3.30 -20.78 21.15
CA LYS A 748 3.99 -20.81 22.44
C LYS A 748 3.08 -21.20 23.63
N ASN A 749 1.78 -21.43 23.40
CA ASN A 749 0.76 -21.71 24.42
C ASN A 749 0.67 -20.61 25.51
N LEU A 750 0.97 -19.37 25.15
CA LEU A 750 0.94 -18.20 26.05
C LEU A 750 -0.44 -17.54 26.09
N ALA A 751 -1.17 -17.60 24.98
CA ALA A 751 -2.54 -17.12 24.85
C ALA A 751 -3.41 -18.16 24.12
N LYS A 752 -4.73 -18.02 24.23
CA LYS A 752 -5.73 -18.78 23.49
C LYS A 752 -6.49 -17.87 22.52
N PRO A 753 -6.87 -18.37 21.33
CA PRO A 753 -7.68 -17.61 20.40
C PRO A 753 -9.05 -17.30 20.99
N ILE A 754 -9.56 -16.12 20.67
CA ILE A 754 -10.87 -15.64 21.10
C ILE A 754 -11.89 -16.08 20.04
N GLU A 755 -12.90 -16.85 20.45
CA GLU A 755 -13.93 -17.31 19.52
C GLU A 755 -14.80 -16.14 19.05
N GLY A 756 -15.09 -16.08 17.75
CA GLY A 756 -15.92 -15.03 17.15
C GLY A 756 -15.22 -13.70 16.85
N SER A 757 -13.91 -13.56 17.11
CA SER A 757 -13.16 -12.36 16.70
C SER A 757 -13.09 -12.20 15.17
N LEU A 758 -12.98 -10.96 14.69
CA LEU A 758 -12.77 -10.67 13.27
C LEU A 758 -11.39 -11.10 12.78
N PHE A 759 -10.37 -10.81 13.60
CA PHE A 759 -8.96 -11.08 13.34
C PHE A 759 -8.49 -12.35 14.08
#